data_AF-A0A1Q7DP82-F1
#
_entry.id   AF-A0A1Q7DP82-F1
#
_cell.length_a   1.000
_cell.length_b   1.000
_cell.length_c   1.000
_cell.angle_alpha   90.00
_cell.angle_beta   90.00
_cell.angle_gamma   90.00
#
_symmetry.space_group_name_H-M   'P 1'
#
loop_
_entity.id
_entity.type
_entity.pdbx_description
1 polymer ?
#
loop_
_entity_poly.entity_id
_entity_poly.type
_entity_poly.pdbx_seq_one_letter_code
_entity_poly.pdbx_strand_id
1 'polypeptide(L)'
;MRRLIRLAVVAAVVAMQVFVPGTASAQPAAIGSAQSCQLGNGIKHVIYIQFDNTHLTRDRDGVPSDLEQMPNLLSFMTSNGTLSDNEHTILISHTAGGILTSLTGLYPDRQGLTVSNSYGYFKPDGTTAFSSAFKYWTDKVDDVTATGANDPRPNMVTTGGLNTPAPWVPYTRAGCDYGAVSTANVVLENTKTTPAGDMTKVFGAHSQEWEEALATPALAQTDFVGIAIHCAQGGGICNTSTKLRPDLLPDEPGGYNGFNGLFGAKYVNPTITGGQHVVKDTENHDITDPSGNPGFPGFDGMFAKVSLGYVAQMQEAGVPITTAYISDAHDNHSLFRASGPGEADYVAQLHAYDQAFGAFFTRLAADGINKSNSLFVFTSDENDHFAGGQSTDGIWSHTYCNISAGQTCPANQIGEVEQNIKALVPAADLPAAFDIHFDSAPTVYVAGNPARTDASLRKFERGLAAARAVDPYVSSSATPVMLWMADPVGQQALHMTNADPQRTPSFTYFANPDYFLTTGDNRCIERPATLNVATCIDYHFAYSHGDATEDIGRTWLGFVGPGVKNLGRSGQTWSDHADIRPTILALLGLKDSYEPDGAVLADFLQTSAVSRDLRQHHESLVRLRGVYKQIAAPFGPFAHDSLVASSHALGSGSTGDDGHYAAVESSLASLTSQRDALEAGMRTALTNAAFGGGPTTEQDLKRMIAEGQQLLSEASVLAASS
;
A
#
# COMPACT_ATOMS: atom_id res chain seq x y z
N MET A 1 0.97 -42.47 -51.40
CA MET A 1 1.78 -43.61 -51.91
C MET A 1 3.07 -43.71 -51.10
N ARG A 2 3.28 -44.87 -50.47
CA ARG A 2 4.56 -45.59 -50.21
C ARG A 2 5.89 -44.82 -50.03
N ARG A 3 6.53 -45.16 -48.88
CA ARG A 3 7.98 -45.41 -48.59
C ARG A 3 8.87 -44.18 -48.31
N LEU A 4 9.54 -44.01 -47.15
CA LEU A 4 10.56 -44.79 -46.39
C LEU A 4 12.00 -44.71 -46.95
N ILE A 5 12.95 -44.41 -46.02
CA ILE A 5 14.39 -44.78 -45.84
C ILE A 5 15.22 -43.52 -45.50
N ARG A 6 15.59 -43.22 -44.24
CA ARG A 6 16.61 -43.78 -43.29
C ARG A 6 18.08 -43.60 -43.73
N LEU A 7 18.90 -42.94 -42.88
CA LEU A 7 20.23 -43.34 -42.37
C LEU A 7 20.68 -42.26 -41.35
N ALA A 8 20.71 -42.50 -40.03
CA ALA A 8 21.70 -43.24 -39.22
C ALA A 8 22.93 -42.40 -38.83
N VAL A 9 23.06 -42.00 -37.56
CA VAL A 9 24.35 -41.89 -36.85
C VAL A 9 24.18 -42.34 -35.39
N VAL A 10 25.17 -43.12 -34.97
CA VAL A 10 25.35 -43.86 -33.71
C VAL A 10 25.81 -42.95 -32.57
N ALA A 11 25.44 -43.34 -31.36
CA ALA A 11 25.74 -42.72 -30.07
C ALA A 11 27.23 -42.56 -29.73
N ALA A 12 27.54 -41.52 -28.95
CA ALA A 12 28.63 -41.50 -27.99
C ALA A 12 28.14 -40.82 -26.70
N VAL A 13 28.19 -41.57 -25.60
CA VAL A 13 27.81 -41.19 -24.24
C VAL A 13 28.93 -40.34 -23.62
N VAL A 14 28.57 -39.17 -23.08
CA VAL A 14 29.33 -38.48 -22.03
C VAL A 14 28.36 -38.23 -20.89
N ALA A 15 28.67 -38.81 -19.72
CA ALA A 15 27.88 -38.67 -18.50
C ALA A 15 28.04 -37.25 -17.94
N MET A 16 26.94 -36.48 -17.92
CA MET A 16 26.79 -35.34 -17.01
C MET A 16 25.95 -35.80 -15.82
N GLN A 17 26.56 -35.77 -14.64
CA GLN A 17 25.85 -35.89 -13.37
C GLN A 17 24.99 -34.64 -13.19
N VAL A 18 23.70 -34.77 -13.46
CA VAL A 18 22.70 -33.79 -13.05
C VAL A 18 22.44 -34.01 -11.56
N PHE A 19 22.86 -33.05 -10.74
CA PHE A 19 22.33 -32.92 -9.39
C PHE A 19 20.84 -32.56 -9.51
N VAL A 20 19.98 -33.55 -9.35
CA VAL A 20 18.56 -33.34 -9.11
C VAL A 20 18.44 -32.78 -7.67
N PRO A 21 17.88 -31.58 -7.45
CA PRO A 21 17.50 -31.17 -6.10
C PRO A 21 16.47 -32.18 -5.61
N GLY A 22 16.79 -32.89 -4.52
CA GLY A 22 15.89 -33.87 -3.94
C GLY A 22 14.57 -33.20 -3.57
N THR A 23 13.46 -33.79 -4.02
CA THR A 23 12.12 -33.47 -3.51
C THR A 23 12.10 -33.79 -2.02
N ALA A 24 12.19 -32.76 -1.18
CA ALA A 24 11.91 -32.89 0.24
C ALA A 24 10.46 -33.38 0.36
N SER A 25 10.28 -34.61 0.81
CA SER A 25 8.98 -35.14 1.17
C SER A 25 8.42 -34.29 2.29
N ALA A 26 7.36 -33.54 2.02
CA ALA A 26 6.57 -32.86 3.05
C ALA A 26 6.13 -33.91 4.07
N GLN A 27 6.61 -33.79 5.31
CA GLN A 27 6.04 -34.55 6.41
C GLN A 27 4.61 -34.06 6.63
N PRO A 28 3.60 -34.95 6.70
CA PRO A 28 2.27 -34.54 7.10
C PRO A 28 2.34 -34.00 8.53
N ALA A 29 1.96 -32.74 8.71
CA ALA A 29 1.74 -32.19 10.04
C ALA A 29 0.66 -33.02 10.73
N ALA A 30 0.98 -33.56 11.92
CA ALA A 30 0.02 -34.27 12.74
C ALA A 30 -1.15 -33.32 13.07
N ILE A 31 -2.38 -33.79 12.86
CA ILE A 31 -3.60 -33.08 13.24
C ILE A 31 -3.64 -33.04 14.78
N GLY A 32 -3.17 -31.93 15.35
CA GLY A 32 -3.23 -31.63 16.77
C GLY A 32 -4.59 -31.05 17.16
N SER A 33 -5.10 -31.46 18.32
CA SER A 33 -6.27 -30.93 19.01
C SER A 33 -6.34 -29.40 19.05
N ALA A 34 -7.55 -28.83 19.01
CA ALA A 34 -7.88 -27.39 19.17
C ALA A 34 -6.82 -26.63 19.98
N GLN A 35 -5.92 -25.94 19.28
CA GLN A 35 -4.86 -25.16 19.90
C GLN A 35 -5.45 -23.80 20.28
N SER A 36 -5.46 -23.49 21.58
CA SER A 36 -5.61 -22.13 22.09
C SER A 36 -4.54 -21.25 21.43
N CYS A 37 -4.88 -20.06 20.92
CA CYS A 37 -3.96 -19.09 20.31
C CYS A 37 -2.56 -19.07 20.98
N GLN A 38 -1.51 -19.32 20.19
CA GLN A 38 -0.12 -19.39 20.67
C GLN A 38 0.74 -18.35 19.95
N LEU A 39 1.28 -17.40 20.72
CA LEU A 39 2.19 -16.37 20.24
C LEU A 39 3.49 -16.38 21.05
N GLY A 40 4.58 -15.96 20.42
CA GLY A 40 5.91 -15.87 21.00
C GLY A 40 6.08 -14.70 21.97
N ASN A 41 7.22 -14.69 22.67
CA ASN A 41 7.71 -13.57 23.49
C ASN A 41 6.75 -13.06 24.58
N GLY A 42 5.80 -13.90 25.02
CA GLY A 42 4.80 -13.52 26.04
C GLY A 42 3.71 -12.58 25.53
N ILE A 43 3.66 -12.36 24.21
CA ILE A 43 2.62 -11.59 23.55
C ILE A 43 1.32 -12.41 23.58
N LYS A 44 0.21 -11.74 23.84
CA LYS A 44 -1.14 -12.29 23.84
C LYS A 44 -2.06 -11.57 22.87
N HIS A 45 -1.76 -10.31 22.59
CA HIS A 45 -2.55 -9.45 21.72
C HIS A 45 -1.64 -8.75 20.72
N VAL A 46 -2.14 -8.56 19.51
CA VAL A 46 -1.53 -7.70 18.49
C VAL A 46 -2.58 -6.66 18.11
N ILE A 47 -2.21 -5.39 18.25
CA ILE A 47 -3.02 -4.25 17.88
C ILE A 47 -2.22 -3.47 16.86
N TYR A 48 -2.60 -3.61 15.60
CA TYR A 48 -2.01 -2.89 14.47
C TYR A 48 -2.97 -1.79 14.03
N ILE A 49 -2.53 -0.54 14.08
CA ILE A 49 -3.32 0.61 13.65
C ILE A 49 -2.54 1.32 12.56
N GLN A 50 -3.15 1.45 11.39
CA GLN A 50 -2.59 2.20 10.28
C GLN A 50 -3.51 3.40 10.02
N PHE A 51 -2.92 4.58 9.94
CA PHE A 51 -3.64 5.81 9.62
C PHE A 51 -3.59 6.04 8.13
N ASP A 52 -4.64 6.66 7.60
CA ASP A 52 -4.55 7.43 6.37
C ASP A 52 -3.76 8.71 6.67
N ASN A 53 -2.71 8.96 5.87
CA ASN A 53 -2.11 10.28 5.72
C ASN A 53 -1.92 11.04 7.05
N THR A 54 -1.21 10.46 8.02
CA THR A 54 -0.95 11.09 9.32
C THR A 54 0.52 11.42 9.47
N HIS A 55 0.83 12.68 9.75
CA HIS A 55 2.15 13.26 9.64
C HIS A 55 2.92 13.30 10.97
N LEU A 56 4.13 12.75 10.99
CA LEU A 56 5.12 12.99 12.06
C LEU A 56 5.97 14.24 11.79
N THR A 57 6.22 14.53 10.52
CA THR A 57 6.89 15.74 10.05
C THR A 57 5.89 16.88 9.94
N ARG A 58 6.37 18.12 10.06
CA ARG A 58 5.49 19.30 9.99
C ARG A 58 5.36 19.73 8.54
N ASP A 59 4.13 19.90 8.06
CA ASP A 59 3.85 20.44 6.72
C ASP A 59 4.29 21.89 6.57
N ARG A 60 4.25 22.64 7.68
CA ARG A 60 4.61 24.06 7.72
C ARG A 60 5.43 24.38 8.96
N ASP A 61 6.44 25.21 8.76
CA ASP A 61 7.26 25.74 9.86
C ASP A 61 6.38 26.46 10.89
N GLY A 62 6.57 26.10 12.16
CA GLY A 62 5.83 26.71 13.28
C GLY A 62 4.46 26.11 13.58
N VAL A 63 3.92 25.24 12.73
CA VAL A 63 2.70 24.46 13.01
C VAL A 63 3.10 23.06 13.52
N PRO A 64 2.58 22.58 14.65
CA PRO A 64 2.85 21.21 15.10
C PRO A 64 2.33 20.16 14.11
N SER A 65 3.03 19.03 13.96
CA SER A 65 2.55 17.91 13.13
C SER A 65 1.35 17.21 13.77
N ASP A 66 0.69 16.29 13.05
CA ASP A 66 -0.41 15.50 13.60
C ASP A 66 -0.06 14.79 14.90
N LEU A 67 1.05 14.04 14.88
CA LEU A 67 1.48 13.32 16.07
C LEU A 67 1.89 14.24 17.23
N GLU A 68 2.41 15.45 16.96
CA GLU A 68 2.66 16.43 18.02
C GLU A 68 1.36 16.95 18.66
N GLN A 69 0.25 16.94 17.91
CA GLN A 69 -1.09 17.30 18.37
C GLN A 69 -1.85 16.12 18.98
N MET A 70 -1.32 14.89 18.89
CA MET A 70 -1.80 13.67 19.54
C MET A 70 -0.87 13.15 20.66
N PRO A 71 -0.64 13.93 21.73
CA PRO A 71 0.32 13.60 22.78
C PRO A 71 0.08 12.26 23.51
N ASN A 72 -1.15 11.76 23.63
CA ASN A 72 -1.42 10.44 24.21
C ASN A 72 -0.77 9.33 23.38
N LEU A 73 -0.95 9.37 22.05
CA LEU A 73 -0.35 8.40 21.14
C LEU A 73 1.17 8.59 21.05
N LEU A 74 1.63 9.82 20.79
CA LEU A 74 3.05 10.11 20.66
C LEU A 74 3.83 9.71 21.92
N SER A 75 3.37 10.12 23.10
CA SER A 75 4.02 9.76 24.36
C SER A 75 3.94 8.26 24.67
N PHE A 76 2.86 7.59 24.26
CA PHE A 76 2.75 6.14 24.40
C PHE A 76 3.85 5.43 23.60
N MET A 77 4.08 5.84 22.35
CA MET A 77 5.15 5.26 21.52
C MET A 77 6.54 5.60 22.06
N THR A 78 6.82 6.88 22.29
CA THR A 78 8.17 7.34 22.66
C THR A 78 8.58 6.97 24.09
N SER A 79 7.63 6.71 24.99
CA SER A 79 7.96 6.36 26.38
C SER A 79 8.05 4.85 26.61
N ASN A 80 7.48 4.04 25.72
CA ASN A 80 7.29 2.61 25.95
C ASN A 80 7.94 1.71 24.91
N GLY A 81 8.42 2.25 23.78
CA GLY A 81 8.97 1.47 22.69
C GLY A 81 9.85 2.29 21.77
N THR A 82 9.74 2.03 20.47
CA THR A 82 10.51 2.72 19.43
C THR A 82 9.56 3.39 18.46
N LEU A 83 9.74 4.69 18.24
CA LEU A 83 9.13 5.46 17.16
C LEU A 83 10.23 5.78 16.13
N SER A 84 10.16 5.13 14.98
CA SER A 84 10.99 5.45 13.81
C SER A 84 10.45 6.70 13.12
N ASP A 85 11.31 7.68 12.87
CA ASP A 85 11.01 8.78 11.95
C ASP A 85 11.74 8.63 10.61
N ASN A 86 12.17 7.42 10.27
CA ASN A 86 12.89 7.07 9.05
C ASN A 86 12.28 5.81 8.41
N GLU A 87 10.94 5.77 8.40
CA GLU A 87 10.13 4.77 7.70
C GLU A 87 9.71 5.34 6.34
N HIS A 88 9.53 4.50 5.34
CA HIS A 88 9.06 4.91 4.01
C HIS A 88 7.92 4.00 3.52
N THR A 89 7.05 4.56 2.69
CA THR A 89 6.00 3.80 2.00
C THR A 89 6.49 3.21 0.66
N ILE A 90 5.56 2.77 -0.16
CA ILE A 90 5.77 2.23 -1.51
C ILE A 90 5.57 3.29 -2.58
N LEU A 91 5.98 2.99 -3.82
CA LEU A 91 5.73 3.84 -4.99
C LEU A 91 4.84 3.08 -5.99
N ILE A 92 3.74 3.62 -6.51
CA ILE A 92 3.11 4.92 -6.22
C ILE A 92 2.41 4.87 -4.86
N SER A 93 2.72 5.83 -3.99
CA SER A 93 2.15 5.94 -2.65
C SER A 93 0.65 6.18 -2.75
N HIS A 94 -0.16 5.21 -2.33
CA HIS A 94 -1.56 5.43 -1.98
C HIS A 94 -1.98 4.48 -0.85
N THR A 95 -3.03 4.86 -0.10
CA THR A 95 -3.73 4.08 0.93
C THR A 95 -3.69 2.56 0.73
N ALA A 96 -4.25 2.05 -0.37
CA ALA A 96 -4.33 0.61 -0.63
C ALA A 96 -2.94 -0.03 -0.74
N GLY A 97 -2.03 0.56 -1.52
CA GLY A 97 -0.69 0.00 -1.73
C GLY A 97 0.15 0.02 -0.46
N GLY A 98 0.09 1.10 0.31
CA GLY A 98 0.77 1.27 1.60
C GLY A 98 0.30 0.25 2.64
N ILE A 99 -1.01 0.11 2.82
CA ILE A 99 -1.61 -0.86 3.73
C ILE A 99 -1.25 -2.28 3.31
N LEU A 100 -1.43 -2.64 2.04
CA LEU A 100 -1.21 -4.01 1.56
C LEU A 100 0.25 -4.41 1.65
N THR A 101 1.19 -3.51 1.41
CA THR A 101 2.63 -3.76 1.60
C THR A 101 2.93 -3.98 3.07
N SER A 102 2.36 -3.17 3.96
CA SER A 102 2.54 -3.34 5.42
C SER A 102 1.98 -4.66 5.92
N LEU A 103 0.84 -5.08 5.37
CA LEU A 103 0.15 -6.33 5.73
C LEU A 103 0.82 -7.57 5.16
N THR A 104 1.42 -7.51 3.97
CA THR A 104 2.00 -8.68 3.26
C THR A 104 3.52 -8.74 3.35
N GLY A 105 4.18 -7.63 3.65
CA GLY A 105 5.63 -7.54 3.55
C GLY A 105 6.16 -7.71 2.12
N LEU A 106 5.32 -7.52 1.11
CA LEU A 106 5.65 -7.65 -0.32
C LEU A 106 5.54 -6.30 -1.02
N TYR A 107 6.46 -6.02 -1.94
CA TYR A 107 6.39 -4.83 -2.78
C TYR A 107 5.25 -4.90 -3.81
N PRO A 108 4.83 -3.75 -4.38
CA PRO A 108 3.66 -3.64 -5.25
C PRO A 108 3.58 -4.63 -6.41
N ASP A 109 4.72 -4.92 -7.06
CA ASP A 109 4.85 -5.90 -8.14
C ASP A 109 4.54 -7.34 -7.69
N ARG A 110 4.78 -7.67 -6.41
CA ARG A 110 4.59 -9.01 -5.85
C ARG A 110 3.29 -9.19 -5.10
N GLN A 111 2.75 -8.13 -4.49
CA GLN A 111 1.40 -8.16 -3.90
C GLN A 111 0.28 -7.97 -4.94
N GLY A 112 0.56 -7.27 -6.04
CA GLY A 112 -0.30 -7.21 -7.22
C GLY A 112 -0.89 -5.85 -7.58
N LEU A 113 -0.79 -4.83 -6.73
CA LEU A 113 -1.30 -3.48 -7.00
C LEU A 113 -0.17 -2.46 -7.15
N THR A 114 0.13 -2.02 -8.37
CA THR A 114 1.32 -1.22 -8.71
C THR A 114 1.08 0.27 -8.96
N VAL A 115 -0.18 0.71 -9.03
CA VAL A 115 -0.58 2.12 -9.19
C VAL A 115 -1.24 2.67 -7.90
N SER A 116 -1.86 1.77 -7.12
CA SER A 116 -2.45 2.00 -5.79
C SER A 116 -3.73 2.89 -5.79
N ASN A 117 -4.69 2.56 -4.91
CA ASN A 117 -6.12 2.96 -4.86
C ASN A 117 -6.98 2.57 -6.08
N SER A 118 -6.52 2.80 -7.30
CA SER A 118 -7.13 2.22 -8.50
C SER A 118 -6.07 2.06 -9.60
N TYR A 119 -6.41 1.37 -10.69
CA TYR A 119 -5.46 1.15 -11.78
C TYR A 119 -6.13 0.94 -13.12
N GLY A 120 -5.44 1.35 -14.18
CA GLY A 120 -5.82 1.05 -15.55
C GLY A 120 -5.27 -0.31 -16.01
N TYR A 121 -5.89 -0.87 -17.04
CA TYR A 121 -5.39 -2.04 -17.74
C TYR A 121 -5.85 -2.05 -19.20
N PHE A 122 -5.06 -2.69 -20.06
CA PHE A 122 -5.36 -2.85 -21.48
C PHE A 122 -6.32 -4.02 -21.70
N LYS A 123 -7.49 -3.74 -22.27
CA LYS A 123 -8.42 -4.78 -22.72
C LYS A 123 -7.87 -5.52 -23.95
N PRO A 124 -8.39 -6.72 -24.27
CA PRO A 124 -8.00 -7.45 -25.48
C PRO A 124 -8.22 -6.69 -26.81
N ASP A 125 -9.12 -5.71 -26.83
CA ASP A 125 -9.38 -4.84 -27.99
C ASP A 125 -8.39 -3.66 -28.13
N GLY A 126 -7.45 -3.53 -27.19
CA GLY A 126 -6.44 -2.48 -27.13
C GLY A 126 -6.89 -1.18 -26.47
N THR A 127 -8.15 -1.05 -26.04
CA THR A 127 -8.62 0.12 -25.28
C THR A 127 -8.43 -0.08 -23.77
N THR A 128 -8.44 1.01 -23.01
CA THR A 128 -8.19 0.99 -21.56
C THR A 128 -9.49 0.78 -20.78
N ALA A 129 -9.41 0.10 -19.64
CA ALA A 129 -10.42 0.06 -18.59
C ALA A 129 -9.76 0.27 -17.22
N PHE A 130 -10.55 0.55 -16.19
CA PHE A 130 -10.07 0.81 -14.84
C PHE A 130 -10.74 -0.10 -13.82
N SER A 131 -10.03 -0.38 -12.74
CA SER A 131 -10.52 -1.14 -11.60
C SER A 131 -10.11 -0.47 -10.30
N SER A 132 -10.99 -0.52 -9.30
CA SER A 132 -10.63 -0.18 -7.93
C SER A 132 -9.64 -1.20 -7.36
N ALA A 133 -8.76 -0.76 -6.46
CA ALA A 133 -7.96 -1.61 -5.58
C ALA A 133 -8.78 -2.18 -4.41
N PHE A 134 -9.76 -1.42 -3.92
CA PHE A 134 -10.55 -1.71 -2.71
C PHE A 134 -11.64 -2.73 -2.99
N LYS A 135 -11.35 -3.99 -2.64
CA LYS A 135 -12.17 -5.20 -2.87
C LYS A 135 -11.76 -6.30 -1.90
N TYR A 136 -12.63 -7.27 -1.67
CA TYR A 136 -12.24 -8.43 -0.87
C TYR A 136 -11.00 -9.17 -1.43
N TRP A 137 -10.18 -9.74 -0.55
CA TRP A 137 -8.83 -10.29 -0.84
C TRP A 137 -8.73 -11.21 -2.08
N THR A 138 -9.81 -11.93 -2.38
CA THR A 138 -9.86 -12.92 -3.47
C THR A 138 -10.77 -12.51 -4.63
N ASP A 139 -11.16 -11.24 -4.67
CA ASP A 139 -11.92 -10.68 -5.76
C ASP A 139 -11.03 -10.48 -6.99
N LYS A 140 -11.70 -10.39 -8.13
CA LYS A 140 -11.06 -10.18 -9.43
C LYS A 140 -11.04 -8.70 -9.79
N VAL A 141 -10.38 -8.38 -10.89
CA VAL A 141 -10.46 -7.06 -11.53
C VAL A 141 -11.92 -6.71 -11.86
N ASP A 142 -12.24 -5.42 -11.88
CA ASP A 142 -13.59 -4.92 -12.19
C ASP A 142 -13.88 -5.24 -13.65
N ASP A 143 -14.43 -6.42 -13.92
CA ASP A 143 -14.82 -6.74 -15.28
C ASP A 143 -16.17 -6.11 -15.60
N VAL A 144 -16.10 -4.95 -16.24
CA VAL A 144 -17.26 -4.18 -16.74
C VAL A 144 -18.12 -4.95 -17.76
N THR A 145 -17.80 -6.22 -18.08
CA THR A 145 -18.64 -7.13 -18.85
C THR A 145 -19.16 -8.28 -17.99
N ALA A 146 -20.44 -8.66 -18.18
CA ALA A 146 -21.06 -9.77 -17.44
C ALA A 146 -20.36 -11.13 -17.61
N THR A 147 -19.41 -11.25 -18.55
CA THR A 147 -18.69 -12.48 -18.91
C THR A 147 -17.28 -12.59 -18.34
N GLY A 148 -16.72 -11.56 -17.68
CA GLY A 148 -15.35 -11.67 -17.16
C GLY A 148 -14.29 -11.74 -18.28
N ALA A 149 -14.53 -11.07 -19.41
CA ALA A 149 -13.73 -11.22 -20.64
C ALA A 149 -12.50 -10.31 -20.73
N ASN A 150 -12.39 -9.25 -19.92
CA ASN A 150 -11.37 -8.22 -20.08
C ASN A 150 -10.09 -8.54 -19.30
N ASP A 151 -10.20 -8.83 -18.00
CA ASP A 151 -9.10 -9.38 -17.18
C ASP A 151 -9.67 -10.40 -16.18
N PRO A 152 -9.38 -11.71 -16.36
CA PRO A 152 -9.94 -12.77 -15.52
C PRO A 152 -9.12 -13.03 -14.24
N ARG A 153 -7.98 -12.33 -14.04
CA ARG A 153 -7.04 -12.57 -12.94
C ARG A 153 -7.54 -11.96 -11.62
N PRO A 154 -7.00 -12.42 -10.48
CA PRO A 154 -7.26 -11.78 -9.19
C PRO A 154 -6.88 -10.30 -9.18
N ASN A 155 -7.53 -9.50 -8.35
CA ASN A 155 -7.15 -8.12 -8.09
C ASN A 155 -5.72 -8.09 -7.53
N MET A 156 -5.50 -8.85 -6.46
CA MET A 156 -4.21 -9.10 -5.81
C MET A 156 -3.47 -10.23 -6.54
N VAL A 157 -2.93 -9.95 -7.73
CA VAL A 157 -2.24 -10.95 -8.55
C VAL A 157 -0.76 -11.07 -8.18
N THR A 158 -0.29 -12.30 -7.97
CA THR A 158 1.12 -12.60 -7.76
C THR A 158 1.66 -13.58 -8.82
N THR A 159 2.89 -14.04 -8.62
CA THR A 159 3.62 -14.93 -9.54
C THR A 159 2.77 -16.13 -9.98
N GLY A 160 2.76 -16.41 -11.29
CA GLY A 160 1.96 -17.49 -11.88
C GLY A 160 0.49 -17.13 -12.14
N GLY A 161 0.09 -15.88 -11.91
CA GLY A 161 -1.29 -15.42 -12.10
C GLY A 161 -2.24 -15.87 -10.98
N LEU A 162 -1.68 -16.23 -9.82
CA LEU A 162 -2.40 -16.68 -8.64
C LEU A 162 -2.78 -15.50 -7.74
N ASN A 163 -3.70 -15.71 -6.80
CA ASN A 163 -3.99 -14.73 -5.76
C ASN A 163 -2.83 -14.64 -4.74
N THR A 164 -2.49 -13.43 -4.32
CA THR A 164 -1.51 -13.19 -3.26
C THR A 164 -1.94 -13.92 -1.96
N PRO A 165 -1.02 -14.61 -1.26
CA PRO A 165 -1.33 -15.27 0.02
C PRO A 165 -1.83 -14.28 1.07
N ALA A 166 -2.77 -14.70 1.91
CA ALA A 166 -3.51 -13.76 2.73
C ALA A 166 -2.82 -13.47 4.08
N PRO A 167 -2.88 -12.21 4.58
CA PRO A 167 -2.07 -11.78 5.71
C PRO A 167 -2.53 -12.36 7.05
N TRP A 168 -3.79 -12.81 7.16
CA TRP A 168 -4.34 -13.40 8.38
C TRP A 168 -3.94 -14.86 8.61
N VAL A 169 -3.44 -15.54 7.57
CA VAL A 169 -3.23 -17.00 7.56
C VAL A 169 -2.25 -17.50 8.63
N PRO A 170 -1.08 -16.85 8.86
CA PRO A 170 -0.18 -17.28 9.93
C PRO A 170 -0.84 -17.24 11.32
N TYR A 171 -1.74 -16.28 11.56
CA TYR A 171 -2.44 -16.13 12.83
C TYR A 171 -3.54 -17.17 13.02
N THR A 172 -4.40 -17.35 12.02
CA THR A 172 -5.51 -18.31 12.11
C THR A 172 -5.02 -19.75 12.18
N ARG A 173 -3.90 -20.08 11.50
CA ARG A 173 -3.21 -21.36 11.64
C ARG A 173 -2.59 -21.55 13.02
N ALA A 174 -2.22 -20.48 13.71
CA ALA A 174 -1.72 -20.51 15.09
C ALA A 174 -2.83 -20.54 16.17
N GLY A 175 -4.10 -20.65 15.76
CA GLY A 175 -5.24 -20.71 16.67
C GLY A 175 -5.77 -19.33 17.11
N CYS A 176 -5.39 -18.25 16.43
CA CYS A 176 -5.72 -16.88 16.78
C CYS A 176 -6.73 -16.28 15.80
N ASP A 177 -7.91 -15.87 16.28
CA ASP A 177 -8.86 -15.09 15.47
C ASP A 177 -8.23 -13.75 15.07
N TYR A 178 -8.48 -13.31 13.85
CA TYR A 178 -7.98 -12.07 13.26
C TYR A 178 -9.14 -11.13 12.96
N GLY A 179 -9.26 -10.04 13.70
CA GLY A 179 -10.24 -8.99 13.50
C GLY A 179 -9.69 -7.87 12.60
N ALA A 180 -10.52 -7.38 11.70
CA ALA A 180 -10.18 -6.28 10.82
C ALA A 180 -11.25 -5.19 10.87
N VAL A 181 -10.79 -3.95 11.00
CA VAL A 181 -11.61 -2.75 11.11
C VAL A 181 -11.16 -1.77 10.01
N SER A 182 -11.87 -1.79 8.91
CA SER A 182 -11.69 -0.92 7.73
C SER A 182 -10.33 -1.01 7.07
N THR A 183 -9.59 -2.08 7.33
CA THR A 183 -8.28 -2.32 6.72
C THR A 183 -8.44 -2.91 5.32
N ALA A 184 -7.74 -2.33 4.35
CA ALA A 184 -7.83 -2.67 2.93
C ALA A 184 -7.77 -4.19 2.64
N ASN A 185 -8.69 -4.64 1.78
CA ASN A 185 -8.87 -5.98 1.22
C ASN A 185 -9.04 -7.15 2.21
N VAL A 186 -8.86 -6.96 3.51
CA VAL A 186 -9.14 -7.96 4.56
C VAL A 186 -10.56 -7.80 5.15
N VAL A 187 -11.33 -6.86 4.62
CA VAL A 187 -12.76 -6.66 4.88
C VAL A 187 -13.49 -6.65 3.54
N LEU A 188 -14.82 -6.70 3.56
CA LEU A 188 -15.57 -6.29 2.37
C LEU A 188 -15.47 -4.77 2.24
N GLU A 189 -15.26 -4.26 1.03
CA GLU A 189 -14.99 -2.85 0.72
C GLU A 189 -16.06 -2.26 -0.20
N ASN A 190 -16.92 -3.09 -0.80
CA ASN A 190 -18.01 -2.63 -1.63
C ASN A 190 -19.26 -3.51 -1.51
N THR A 191 -20.40 -2.96 -1.91
CA THR A 191 -21.69 -3.68 -1.93
C THR A 191 -22.02 -4.25 -3.31
N LYS A 192 -21.03 -4.39 -4.22
CA LYS A 192 -21.31 -4.79 -5.60
C LYS A 192 -21.86 -6.22 -5.63
N THR A 193 -22.91 -6.40 -6.41
CA THR A 193 -23.60 -7.69 -6.64
C THR A 193 -23.26 -8.30 -8.01
N THR A 194 -22.28 -7.72 -8.70
CA THR A 194 -21.73 -8.23 -9.96
C THR A 194 -20.89 -9.50 -9.73
N PRO A 195 -20.54 -10.27 -10.78
CA PRO A 195 -19.70 -11.47 -10.62
C PRO A 195 -18.35 -11.24 -9.94
N ALA A 196 -17.80 -10.01 -10.00
CA ALA A 196 -16.55 -9.60 -9.36
C ALA A 196 -16.78 -8.68 -8.14
N GLY A 197 -17.98 -8.72 -7.55
CA GLY A 197 -18.32 -7.93 -6.37
C GLY A 197 -18.28 -8.75 -5.08
N ASP A 198 -17.84 -8.10 -4.01
CA ASP A 198 -17.65 -8.66 -2.67
C ASP A 198 -18.87 -9.45 -2.16
N MET A 199 -20.08 -8.91 -2.37
CA MET A 199 -21.32 -9.54 -1.90
C MET A 199 -21.55 -10.88 -2.60
N THR A 200 -21.27 -10.93 -3.91
CA THR A 200 -21.34 -12.17 -4.68
C THR A 200 -20.22 -13.13 -4.28
N LYS A 201 -19.02 -12.62 -4.01
CA LYS A 201 -17.88 -13.46 -3.62
C LYS A 201 -18.11 -14.18 -2.29
N VAL A 202 -18.49 -13.43 -1.24
CA VAL A 202 -18.52 -13.96 0.13
C VAL A 202 -19.86 -14.59 0.48
N PHE A 203 -20.98 -14.01 0.05
CA PHE A 203 -22.31 -14.51 0.41
C PHE A 203 -22.95 -15.36 -0.70
N GLY A 204 -22.54 -15.17 -1.96
CA GLY A 204 -23.13 -15.83 -3.11
C GLY A 204 -24.36 -15.10 -3.67
N ALA A 205 -24.58 -15.21 -4.98
CA ALA A 205 -25.75 -14.62 -5.62
C ALA A 205 -27.06 -15.16 -5.02
N HIS A 206 -28.06 -14.28 -4.88
CA HIS A 206 -29.37 -14.58 -4.28
C HIS A 206 -29.36 -14.95 -2.79
N SER A 207 -28.26 -14.72 -2.08
CA SER A 207 -28.29 -14.74 -0.61
C SER A 207 -29.11 -13.57 -0.06
N GLN A 208 -29.47 -13.62 1.22
CA GLN A 208 -30.18 -12.51 1.87
C GLN A 208 -29.35 -11.22 1.84
N GLU A 209 -28.04 -11.33 2.10
CA GLU A 209 -27.10 -10.22 2.09
C GLU A 209 -26.94 -9.63 0.69
N TRP A 210 -26.89 -10.49 -0.34
CA TRP A 210 -26.82 -10.08 -1.74
C TRP A 210 -28.10 -9.35 -2.19
N GLU A 211 -29.28 -9.83 -1.81
CA GLU A 211 -30.56 -9.18 -2.13
C GLU A 211 -30.73 -7.84 -1.39
N GLU A 212 -30.21 -7.73 -0.16
CA GLU A 212 -30.16 -6.44 0.57
C GLU A 212 -29.24 -5.43 -0.11
N ALA A 213 -28.06 -5.86 -0.57
CA ALA A 213 -27.17 -5.01 -1.35
C ALA A 213 -27.78 -4.56 -2.67
N LEU A 214 -28.60 -5.39 -3.32
CA LEU A 214 -29.33 -5.01 -4.53
C LEU A 214 -30.46 -4.02 -4.23
N ALA A 215 -31.22 -4.23 -3.16
CA ALA A 215 -32.40 -3.43 -2.84
C ALA A 215 -32.05 -2.09 -2.17
N THR A 216 -31.07 -2.11 -1.26
CA THR A 216 -30.69 -0.98 -0.42
C THR A 216 -29.17 -0.92 -0.22
N PRO A 217 -28.40 -0.52 -1.26
CA PRO A 217 -26.93 -0.47 -1.17
C PRO A 217 -26.39 0.33 0.01
N ALA A 218 -27.03 1.45 0.37
CA ALA A 218 -26.60 2.28 1.51
C ALA A 218 -26.71 1.54 2.86
N LEU A 219 -27.76 0.73 3.07
CA LEU A 219 -27.87 -0.09 4.27
C LEU A 219 -26.86 -1.25 4.23
N ALA A 220 -26.68 -1.87 3.07
CA ALA A 220 -25.70 -2.95 2.90
C ALA A 220 -24.26 -2.47 3.14
N GLN A 221 -23.94 -1.21 2.86
CA GLN A 221 -22.67 -0.59 3.23
C GLN A 221 -22.48 -0.65 4.74
N THR A 222 -23.47 -0.16 5.50
CA THR A 222 -23.46 -0.16 6.97
C THR A 222 -23.40 -1.57 7.55
N ASP A 223 -24.11 -2.52 6.93
CA ASP A 223 -24.28 -3.86 7.45
C ASP A 223 -23.11 -4.80 7.12
N PHE A 224 -22.49 -4.69 5.93
CA PHE A 224 -21.56 -5.70 5.41
C PHE A 224 -20.15 -5.22 5.13
N VAL A 225 -19.93 -3.92 4.93
CA VAL A 225 -18.63 -3.37 4.56
C VAL A 225 -17.81 -3.01 5.80
N GLY A 226 -16.49 -3.04 5.68
CA GLY A 226 -15.56 -2.42 6.62
C GLY A 226 -15.26 -3.22 7.89
N ILE A 227 -16.00 -4.26 8.25
CA ILE A 227 -15.75 -5.01 9.50
C ILE A 227 -15.70 -6.51 9.23
N ALA A 228 -14.65 -7.20 9.69
CA ALA A 228 -14.54 -8.66 9.55
C ALA A 228 -13.80 -9.32 10.73
N ILE A 229 -14.06 -10.63 10.91
CA ILE A 229 -13.24 -11.53 11.73
C ILE A 229 -12.93 -12.77 10.88
N HIS A 230 -11.66 -13.02 10.59
CA HIS A 230 -11.17 -14.27 10.03
C HIS A 230 -10.88 -15.25 11.17
N CYS A 231 -11.58 -16.38 11.18
CA CYS A 231 -11.63 -17.28 12.31
C CYS A 231 -10.53 -18.34 12.26
N ALA A 232 -9.90 -18.59 13.41
CA ALA A 232 -9.01 -19.72 13.57
C ALA A 232 -9.76 -21.06 13.59
N GLN A 233 -9.05 -22.16 13.29
CA GLN A 233 -9.62 -23.50 13.39
C GLN A 233 -9.78 -23.93 14.85
N GLY A 234 -10.99 -24.35 15.22
CA GLY A 234 -11.25 -25.11 16.44
C GLY A 234 -11.52 -24.30 17.72
N GLY A 235 -11.84 -23.00 17.63
CA GLY A 235 -12.05 -22.20 18.84
C GLY A 235 -12.46 -20.76 18.59
N GLY A 236 -12.47 -19.97 19.67
CA GLY A 236 -12.58 -18.51 19.60
C GLY A 236 -14.00 -17.95 19.62
N ILE A 237 -14.08 -16.64 19.44
CA ILE A 237 -15.35 -15.89 19.47
C ILE A 237 -16.25 -16.30 18.31
N CYS A 238 -15.66 -16.75 17.20
CA CYS A 238 -16.39 -17.20 16.02
C CYS A 238 -17.34 -18.38 16.27
N ASN A 239 -17.03 -19.26 17.24
CA ASN A 239 -17.89 -20.41 17.56
C ASN A 239 -19.24 -20.01 18.17
N THR A 240 -19.41 -18.75 18.59
CA THR A 240 -20.69 -18.26 19.13
C THR A 240 -21.65 -17.80 18.02
N SER A 241 -21.16 -17.63 16.78
CA SER A 241 -21.95 -17.14 15.66
C SER A 241 -22.52 -18.27 14.80
N THR A 242 -23.78 -18.11 14.37
CA THR A 242 -24.43 -18.96 13.36
C THR A 242 -24.34 -18.38 11.96
N LYS A 243 -23.66 -17.24 11.80
CA LYS A 243 -23.58 -16.46 10.55
C LYS A 243 -22.22 -16.58 9.86
N LEU A 244 -21.38 -17.52 10.30
CA LEU A 244 -20.11 -17.83 9.67
C LEU A 244 -20.27 -18.13 8.16
N ARG A 245 -19.28 -17.70 7.39
CA ARG A 245 -19.13 -18.02 5.97
C ARG A 245 -17.78 -18.70 5.74
N PRO A 246 -17.66 -19.62 4.77
CA PRO A 246 -16.36 -20.15 4.39
C PRO A 246 -15.40 -19.00 4.04
N ASP A 247 -14.22 -18.98 4.65
CA ASP A 247 -13.17 -18.03 4.31
C ASP A 247 -12.24 -18.70 3.28
N LEU A 248 -12.47 -18.39 2.01
CA LEU A 248 -11.91 -19.15 0.90
C LEU A 248 -10.64 -18.50 0.35
N LEU A 249 -9.52 -19.21 0.47
CA LEU A 249 -8.24 -18.85 -0.16
C LEU A 249 -7.77 -20.01 -1.06
N PRO A 250 -8.25 -20.10 -2.31
CA PRO A 250 -7.99 -21.25 -3.18
C PRO A 250 -6.51 -21.42 -3.55
N ASP A 251 -5.77 -20.32 -3.64
CA ASP A 251 -4.35 -20.30 -4.04
C ASP A 251 -3.38 -20.24 -2.84
N GLU A 252 -3.88 -20.31 -1.59
CA GLU A 252 -3.04 -20.21 -0.40
C GLU A 252 -2.04 -21.38 -0.35
N PRO A 253 -0.73 -21.11 -0.27
CA PRO A 253 0.27 -22.16 -0.17
C PRO A 253 0.03 -23.06 1.05
N GLY A 254 0.07 -24.38 0.81
CA GLY A 254 -0.26 -25.40 1.83
C GLY A 254 -1.77 -25.59 2.08
N GLY A 255 -2.63 -24.84 1.39
CA GLY A 255 -4.10 -24.91 1.48
C GLY A 255 -4.69 -24.20 2.69
N TYR A 256 -5.97 -23.80 2.55
CA TYR A 256 -6.71 -23.07 3.59
C TYR A 256 -8.17 -23.56 3.71
N ASN A 257 -8.36 -24.88 3.72
CA ASN A 257 -9.69 -25.47 3.80
C ASN A 257 -10.21 -25.55 5.24
N GLY A 258 -11.52 -25.34 5.42
CA GLY A 258 -12.18 -25.49 6.72
C GLY A 258 -12.05 -24.29 7.67
N PHE A 259 -11.51 -23.17 7.18
CA PHE A 259 -11.55 -21.88 7.87
C PHE A 259 -12.84 -21.14 7.52
N ASN A 260 -13.31 -20.31 8.44
CA ASN A 260 -14.49 -19.48 8.27
C ASN A 260 -14.16 -18.02 8.58
N GLY A 261 -15.04 -17.13 8.19
CA GLY A 261 -15.02 -15.74 8.55
C GLY A 261 -16.41 -15.23 8.92
N LEU A 262 -16.43 -14.09 9.58
CA LEU A 262 -17.61 -13.32 9.91
C LEU A 262 -17.43 -11.95 9.26
N PHE A 263 -18.38 -11.55 8.43
CA PHE A 263 -18.24 -10.37 7.58
C PHE A 263 -19.41 -9.42 7.83
N GLY A 264 -19.11 -8.14 7.99
CA GLY A 264 -20.08 -7.09 8.23
C GLY A 264 -20.37 -6.83 9.69
N ALA A 265 -20.57 -5.55 10.04
CA ALA A 265 -21.01 -5.12 11.35
C ALA A 265 -22.31 -5.81 11.78
N LYS A 266 -23.23 -6.09 10.84
CA LYS A 266 -24.48 -6.83 11.07
C LYS A 266 -24.27 -8.16 11.79
N TYR A 267 -23.15 -8.83 11.53
CA TYR A 267 -22.83 -10.13 12.10
C TYR A 267 -21.71 -10.06 13.14
N VAL A 268 -20.71 -9.20 12.95
CA VAL A 268 -19.60 -9.02 13.89
C VAL A 268 -20.08 -8.39 15.21
N ASN A 269 -20.88 -7.31 15.16
CA ASN A 269 -21.33 -6.57 16.35
C ASN A 269 -22.00 -7.48 17.39
N PRO A 270 -23.05 -8.26 17.06
CA PRO A 270 -23.68 -9.14 18.05
C PRO A 270 -22.74 -10.24 18.56
N THR A 271 -21.71 -10.62 17.80
CA THR A 271 -20.76 -11.64 18.24
C THR A 271 -19.81 -11.07 19.31
N ILE A 272 -19.30 -9.85 19.13
CA ILE A 272 -18.34 -9.23 20.07
C ILE A 272 -18.99 -8.49 21.24
N THR A 273 -20.28 -8.19 21.18
CA THR A 273 -21.00 -7.44 22.23
C THR A 273 -21.97 -8.31 23.06
N GLY A 274 -21.92 -9.63 22.91
CA GLY A 274 -22.82 -10.54 23.63
C GLY A 274 -24.28 -10.44 23.18
N GLY A 275 -24.51 -10.17 21.90
CA GLY A 275 -25.81 -10.16 21.25
C GLY A 275 -26.38 -8.78 20.91
N GLN A 276 -25.69 -7.68 21.25
CA GLN A 276 -26.13 -6.33 20.86
C GLN A 276 -25.75 -6.03 19.40
N HIS A 277 -26.62 -5.32 18.68
CA HIS A 277 -26.36 -5.00 17.27
C HIS A 277 -25.42 -3.81 17.08
N VAL A 278 -25.07 -3.10 18.16
CA VAL A 278 -24.32 -1.85 18.12
C VAL A 278 -23.05 -1.94 18.96
N VAL A 279 -21.95 -1.45 18.40
CA VAL A 279 -20.65 -1.29 19.04
C VAL A 279 -20.53 0.14 19.54
N LYS A 280 -19.87 0.32 20.68
CA LYS A 280 -19.62 1.65 21.26
C LYS A 280 -18.31 2.26 20.78
N ASP A 281 -18.28 3.56 20.51
CA ASP A 281 -17.01 4.29 20.28
C ASP A 281 -16.22 4.44 21.60
N THR A 282 -15.03 5.06 21.56
CA THR A 282 -14.23 5.31 22.76
C THR A 282 -14.86 6.29 23.76
N GLU A 283 -15.90 7.03 23.35
CA GLU A 283 -16.68 7.96 24.17
C GLU A 283 -17.97 7.31 24.71
N ASN A 284 -18.19 6.03 24.44
CA ASN A 284 -19.37 5.25 24.83
C ASN A 284 -20.67 5.66 24.09
N HIS A 285 -20.55 6.31 22.93
CA HIS A 285 -21.65 6.55 22.00
C HIS A 285 -21.87 5.35 21.07
N ASP A 286 -23.08 5.20 20.56
CA ASP A 286 -23.39 4.19 19.54
C ASP A 286 -22.70 4.53 18.22
N ILE A 287 -21.97 3.58 17.63
CA ILE A 287 -21.44 3.73 16.29
C ILE A 287 -22.56 3.44 15.28
N THR A 288 -22.89 4.45 14.49
CA THR A 288 -23.92 4.38 13.44
C THR A 288 -23.45 5.04 12.16
N ASP A 289 -24.07 4.67 11.05
CA ASP A 289 -23.97 5.43 9.80
C ASP A 289 -24.63 6.83 9.92
N PRO A 290 -24.48 7.70 8.91
CA PRO A 290 -25.11 9.03 8.89
C PRO A 290 -26.65 9.01 8.93
N SER A 291 -27.28 7.87 8.66
CA SER A 291 -28.74 7.67 8.77
C SER A 291 -29.17 7.16 10.15
N GLY A 292 -28.23 6.91 11.06
CA GLY A 292 -28.47 6.39 12.40
C GLY A 292 -28.63 4.86 12.47
N ASN A 293 -28.29 4.13 11.40
CA ASN A 293 -28.28 2.67 11.45
C ASN A 293 -27.01 2.18 12.17
N PRO A 294 -27.10 1.29 13.17
CA PRO A 294 -25.92 0.71 13.81
C PRO A 294 -25.06 -0.08 12.83
N GLY A 295 -23.76 0.19 12.79
CA GLY A 295 -22.85 -0.57 11.92
C GLY A 295 -21.63 0.22 11.49
N PHE A 296 -21.15 -0.06 10.27
CA PHE A 296 -20.02 0.63 9.66
C PHE A 296 -20.44 2.03 9.17
N PRO A 297 -19.79 3.13 9.62
CA PRO A 297 -20.22 4.47 9.24
C PRO A 297 -19.80 4.92 7.84
N GLY A 298 -19.03 4.10 7.10
CA GLY A 298 -18.29 4.51 5.91
C GLY A 298 -16.82 4.75 6.23
N PHE A 299 -15.95 4.70 5.21
CA PHE A 299 -14.49 4.83 5.40
C PHE A 299 -14.11 6.22 5.94
N ASP A 300 -14.70 7.29 5.38
CA ASP A 300 -14.59 8.68 5.86
C ASP A 300 -15.15 8.88 7.30
N GLY A 301 -15.93 7.91 7.79
CA GLY A 301 -16.49 7.90 9.14
C GLY A 301 -15.61 7.19 10.16
N MET A 302 -14.48 6.62 9.76
CA MET A 302 -13.57 5.85 10.62
C MET A 302 -12.59 6.73 11.40
N PHE A 303 -13.12 7.78 12.03
CA PHE A 303 -12.39 8.58 13.00
C PHE A 303 -11.80 7.69 14.10
N ALA A 304 -10.72 8.14 14.76
CA ALA A 304 -10.02 7.36 15.77
C ALA A 304 -10.95 6.75 16.84
N LYS A 305 -11.95 7.49 17.32
CA LYS A 305 -12.92 6.98 18.33
C LYS A 305 -13.73 5.77 17.86
N VAL A 306 -14.02 5.69 16.56
CA VAL A 306 -14.79 4.61 15.94
C VAL A 306 -13.90 3.38 15.81
N SER A 307 -12.77 3.51 15.12
CA SER A 307 -11.84 2.40 14.86
C SER A 307 -11.33 1.80 16.17
N LEU A 308 -10.87 2.63 17.10
CA LEU A 308 -10.38 2.19 18.41
C LEU A 308 -11.49 1.58 19.28
N GLY A 309 -12.74 2.05 19.13
CA GLY A 309 -13.91 1.47 19.80
C GLY A 309 -14.18 0.03 19.35
N TYR A 310 -14.14 -0.24 18.05
CA TYR A 310 -14.23 -1.58 17.49
C TYR A 310 -13.05 -2.46 17.93
N VAL A 311 -11.81 -1.96 17.80
CA VAL A 311 -10.60 -2.69 18.21
C VAL A 311 -10.67 -3.11 19.67
N ALA A 312 -11.05 -2.19 20.56
CA ALA A 312 -11.18 -2.50 21.99
C ALA A 312 -12.19 -3.62 22.22
N GLN A 313 -13.38 -3.54 21.64
CA GLN A 313 -14.43 -4.57 21.81
C GLN A 313 -14.06 -5.91 21.18
N MET A 314 -13.34 -5.93 20.06
CA MET A 314 -12.81 -7.17 19.48
C MET A 314 -11.80 -7.82 20.44
N GLN A 315 -10.85 -7.04 20.96
CA GLN A 315 -9.83 -7.52 21.90
C GLN A 315 -10.46 -8.06 23.20
N GLU A 316 -11.43 -7.32 23.76
CA GLU A 316 -12.22 -7.70 24.94
C GLU A 316 -13.03 -8.98 24.72
N ALA A 317 -13.59 -9.16 23.52
CA ALA A 317 -14.35 -10.35 23.15
C ALA A 317 -13.48 -11.58 22.83
N GLY A 318 -12.15 -11.44 22.90
CA GLY A 318 -11.21 -12.55 22.70
C GLY A 318 -10.75 -12.72 21.25
N VAL A 319 -10.74 -11.65 20.45
CA VAL A 319 -10.03 -11.59 19.16
C VAL A 319 -8.61 -11.06 19.41
N PRO A 320 -7.58 -11.92 19.49
CA PRO A 320 -6.25 -11.51 19.93
C PRO A 320 -5.50 -10.66 18.90
N ILE A 321 -5.78 -10.81 17.60
CA ILE A 321 -5.13 -10.05 16.53
C ILE A 321 -6.14 -9.08 15.95
N THR A 322 -5.88 -7.78 16.03
CA THR A 322 -6.73 -6.75 15.44
C THR A 322 -5.92 -5.80 14.59
N THR A 323 -6.37 -5.58 13.36
CA THR A 323 -5.93 -4.49 12.50
C THR A 323 -7.02 -3.42 12.38
N ALA A 324 -6.63 -2.15 12.33
CA ALA A 324 -7.56 -1.08 12.03
C ALA A 324 -6.96 0.01 11.16
N TYR A 325 -7.82 0.59 10.34
CA TYR A 325 -7.61 1.84 9.62
C TYR A 325 -8.23 3.00 10.39
N ILE A 326 -7.60 4.17 10.36
CA ILE A 326 -8.16 5.45 10.85
C ILE A 326 -8.15 6.45 9.70
N SER A 327 -9.28 7.07 9.41
CA SER A 327 -9.40 8.09 8.35
C SER A 327 -8.53 9.31 8.63
N ASP A 328 -8.17 10.01 7.56
CA ASP A 328 -7.32 11.19 7.61
C ASP A 328 -7.92 12.28 8.52
N ALA A 329 -7.06 13.21 8.96
CA ALA A 329 -7.45 14.36 9.77
C ALA A 329 -7.58 15.64 8.94
N HIS A 330 -7.33 15.56 7.64
CA HIS A 330 -7.05 16.66 6.75
C HIS A 330 -8.30 17.14 6.02
N ASP A 331 -9.24 16.24 5.72
CA ASP A 331 -10.49 16.53 5.06
C ASP A 331 -11.63 16.81 6.03
N ASN A 332 -12.32 17.92 5.80
CA ASN A 332 -13.56 18.24 6.49
C ASN A 332 -14.77 17.82 5.65
N HIS A 333 -15.21 16.59 5.82
CA HIS A 333 -16.37 16.03 5.11
C HIS A 333 -17.71 16.73 5.44
N SER A 334 -17.78 17.52 6.52
CA SER A 334 -18.98 18.32 6.84
C SER A 334 -19.02 19.64 6.08
N LEU A 335 -17.86 20.28 5.89
CA LEU A 335 -17.72 21.52 5.13
C LEU A 335 -17.44 21.29 3.65
N PHE A 336 -17.16 20.04 3.26
CA PHE A 336 -16.74 19.64 1.91
C PHE A 336 -15.52 20.45 1.47
N ARG A 337 -14.43 20.38 2.24
CA ARG A 337 -13.14 20.99 1.90
C ARG A 337 -11.98 20.34 2.63
N ALA A 338 -10.77 20.48 2.11
CA ALA A 338 -9.55 20.22 2.86
C ALA A 338 -9.35 21.28 3.95
N SER A 339 -8.55 20.96 4.96
CA SER A 339 -8.18 21.86 6.06
C SER A 339 -6.68 22.07 6.08
N GLY A 340 -6.22 23.32 6.07
CA GLY A 340 -4.79 23.61 6.00
C GLY A 340 -4.10 23.49 7.36
N PRO A 341 -2.75 23.35 7.40
CA PRO A 341 -1.99 23.29 8.64
C PRO A 341 -2.34 24.43 9.60
N GLY A 342 -2.68 24.05 10.85
CA GLY A 342 -3.04 24.97 11.93
C GLY A 342 -4.47 25.52 11.87
N GLU A 343 -5.28 25.10 10.90
CA GLU A 343 -6.69 25.50 10.83
C GLU A 343 -7.49 24.92 12.00
N ALA A 344 -8.45 25.70 12.52
CA ALA A 344 -9.07 25.42 13.81
C ALA A 344 -9.85 24.09 13.86
N ASP A 345 -10.48 23.68 12.76
CA ASP A 345 -11.19 22.41 12.64
C ASP A 345 -10.26 21.21 12.56
N TYR A 346 -9.16 21.32 11.81
CA TYR A 346 -8.11 20.31 11.78
C TYR A 346 -7.46 20.09 13.14
N VAL A 347 -7.09 21.17 13.84
CA VAL A 347 -6.57 21.12 15.22
C VAL A 347 -7.59 20.47 16.17
N ALA A 348 -8.88 20.77 16.00
CA ALA A 348 -9.94 20.17 16.82
C ALA A 348 -10.12 18.67 16.55
N GLN A 349 -10.01 18.23 15.30
CA GLN A 349 -10.07 16.83 14.91
C GLN A 349 -8.91 16.02 15.49
N LEU A 350 -7.67 16.52 15.38
CA LEU A 350 -6.50 15.91 15.99
C LEU A 350 -6.60 15.85 17.52
N HIS A 351 -7.17 16.89 18.15
CA HIS A 351 -7.44 16.84 19.58
C HIS A 351 -8.49 15.76 19.95
N ALA A 352 -9.50 15.54 19.11
CA ALA A 352 -10.46 14.45 19.30
C ALA A 352 -9.79 13.07 19.12
N TYR A 353 -8.89 12.94 18.15
CA TYR A 353 -8.10 11.71 17.96
C TYR A 353 -7.21 11.43 19.19
N ASP A 354 -6.54 12.46 19.71
CA ASP A 354 -5.75 12.38 20.94
C ASP A 354 -6.56 11.84 22.13
N GLN A 355 -7.74 12.43 22.35
CA GLN A 355 -8.65 12.00 23.42
C GLN A 355 -9.10 10.55 23.25
N ALA A 356 -9.38 10.13 22.00
CA ALA A 356 -9.73 8.75 21.68
C ALA A 356 -8.60 7.77 22.04
N PHE A 357 -7.34 8.11 21.76
CA PHE A 357 -6.19 7.30 22.16
C PHE A 357 -6.03 7.22 23.69
N GLY A 358 -6.20 8.34 24.40
CA GLY A 358 -6.18 8.36 25.86
C GLY A 358 -7.26 7.45 26.47
N ALA A 359 -8.48 7.51 25.95
CA ALA A 359 -9.60 6.66 26.35
C ALA A 359 -9.35 5.18 26.00
N PHE A 360 -8.83 4.91 24.81
CA PHE A 360 -8.51 3.56 24.33
C PHE A 360 -7.49 2.85 25.22
N PHE A 361 -6.34 3.49 25.50
CA PHE A 361 -5.33 2.89 26.37
C PHE A 361 -5.84 2.67 27.79
N THR A 362 -6.64 3.59 28.31
CA THR A 362 -7.28 3.45 29.63
C THR A 362 -8.23 2.26 29.67
N ARG A 363 -9.06 2.11 28.63
CA ARG A 363 -10.02 1.01 28.48
C ARG A 363 -9.33 -0.35 28.42
N LEU A 364 -8.38 -0.52 27.50
CA LEU A 364 -7.62 -1.77 27.38
C LEU A 364 -6.90 -2.16 28.67
N ALA A 365 -6.31 -1.18 29.36
CA ALA A 365 -5.62 -1.43 30.62
C ALA A 365 -6.56 -1.93 31.72
N ALA A 366 -7.84 -1.53 31.72
CA ALA A 366 -8.85 -2.00 32.67
C ALA A 366 -9.11 -3.51 32.52
N ASP A 367 -8.99 -4.05 31.30
CA ASP A 367 -9.11 -5.48 30.99
C ASP A 367 -7.75 -6.21 30.99
N GLY A 368 -6.69 -5.54 31.45
CA GLY A 368 -5.36 -6.12 31.56
C GLY A 368 -4.62 -6.26 30.22
N ILE A 369 -5.10 -5.60 29.17
CA ILE A 369 -4.46 -5.53 27.84
C ILE A 369 -3.58 -4.28 27.82
N ASN A 370 -2.26 -4.44 27.80
CA ASN A 370 -1.32 -3.32 27.86
C ASN A 370 0.06 -3.69 27.30
N LYS A 371 1.01 -2.73 27.31
CA LYS A 371 2.37 -2.92 26.77
C LYS A 371 3.16 -4.11 27.34
N SER A 372 2.75 -4.71 28.45
CA SER A 372 3.44 -5.87 29.05
C SER A 372 3.03 -7.21 28.45
N ASN A 373 1.91 -7.27 27.71
CA ASN A 373 1.39 -8.49 27.08
C ASN A 373 0.84 -8.26 25.67
N SER A 374 0.84 -7.04 25.16
CA SER A 374 0.35 -6.69 23.83
C SER A 374 1.45 -6.06 22.99
N LEU A 375 1.51 -6.46 21.72
CA LEU A 375 2.27 -5.78 20.69
C LEU A 375 1.38 -4.73 20.03
N PHE A 376 1.73 -3.47 20.20
CA PHE A 376 1.13 -2.35 19.49
C PHE A 376 2.04 -1.94 18.34
N VAL A 377 1.44 -1.77 17.17
CA VAL A 377 2.11 -1.26 15.97
C VAL A 377 1.28 -0.13 15.41
N PHE A 378 1.91 1.03 15.20
CA PHE A 378 1.27 2.24 14.67
C PHE A 378 2.09 2.75 13.49
N THR A 379 1.45 3.12 12.40
CA THR A 379 2.12 3.71 11.22
C THR A 379 1.10 4.49 10.39
N SER A 380 1.57 5.28 9.44
CA SER A 380 0.74 5.76 8.33
C SER A 380 0.83 4.79 7.15
N ASP A 381 -0.15 4.76 6.26
CA ASP A 381 -0.08 4.08 4.95
C ASP A 381 0.73 4.85 3.92
N GLU A 382 0.74 6.17 4.08
CA GLU A 382 1.56 7.12 3.35
C GLU A 382 1.62 8.46 4.10
N ASN A 383 2.35 9.39 3.52
CA ASN A 383 2.32 10.79 3.88
C ASN A 383 1.90 11.56 2.62
N ASP A 384 1.43 12.78 2.78
CA ASP A 384 1.02 13.61 1.65
C ASP A 384 1.83 14.90 1.57
N HIS A 385 1.81 15.48 0.38
CA HIS A 385 2.25 16.84 0.14
C HIS A 385 1.11 17.83 0.34
N PHE A 386 1.28 18.78 1.27
CA PHE A 386 0.33 19.88 1.41
C PHE A 386 0.47 20.93 0.28
N ALA A 387 -0.46 20.90 -0.67
CA ALA A 387 -0.60 21.87 -1.76
C ALA A 387 -1.30 23.15 -1.30
N GLY A 388 -0.52 24.23 -1.18
CA GLY A 388 -1.05 25.50 -0.69
C GLY A 388 -0.02 26.62 -0.58
N GLY A 389 -0.55 27.84 -0.42
CA GLY A 389 0.22 29.04 -0.18
C GLY A 389 0.76 29.13 1.25
N GLN A 390 0.88 30.35 1.77
CA GLN A 390 1.44 30.61 3.10
C GLN A 390 0.36 31.15 4.05
N SER A 391 0.28 30.58 5.25
CA SER A 391 -0.51 31.09 6.36
C SER A 391 0.29 31.01 7.66
N THR A 392 0.29 32.10 8.44
CA THR A 392 1.03 32.17 9.72
C THR A 392 0.11 32.11 10.94
N ASP A 393 -1.20 32.18 10.73
CA ASP A 393 -2.24 32.21 11.77
C ASP A 393 -3.26 31.09 11.62
N GLY A 394 -3.05 30.15 10.69
CA GLY A 394 -3.96 29.04 10.41
C GLY A 394 -5.22 29.45 9.63
N ILE A 395 -5.27 30.66 9.08
CA ILE A 395 -6.38 31.13 8.25
C ILE A 395 -6.07 30.88 6.77
N TRP A 396 -6.89 30.07 6.12
CA TRP A 396 -6.74 29.67 4.72
C TRP A 396 -7.89 30.18 3.84
N SER A 397 -7.59 30.47 2.57
CA SER A 397 -8.58 30.93 1.59
C SER A 397 -9.16 29.75 0.82
N HIS A 398 -10.36 29.33 1.20
CA HIS A 398 -11.14 28.27 0.56
C HIS A 398 -11.96 28.81 -0.61
N THR A 399 -11.26 29.38 -1.60
CA THR A 399 -11.88 30.06 -2.74
C THR A 399 -11.42 29.47 -4.06
N TYR A 400 -12.28 29.53 -5.07
CA TYR A 400 -11.88 29.20 -6.44
C TYR A 400 -10.82 30.17 -6.99
N CYS A 401 -9.80 29.64 -7.68
CA CYS A 401 -8.83 30.43 -8.43
C CYS A 401 -8.64 29.90 -9.87
N ASN A 402 -8.92 30.72 -10.88
CA ASN A 402 -8.80 30.38 -12.29
C ASN A 402 -7.43 30.76 -12.87
N ILE A 403 -6.48 29.83 -12.78
CA ILE A 403 -5.12 30.03 -13.31
C ILE A 403 -5.14 30.20 -14.83
N SER A 404 -5.99 29.45 -15.55
CA SER A 404 -6.14 29.55 -17.00
C SER A 404 -6.57 30.94 -17.49
N ALA A 405 -7.33 31.69 -16.68
CA ALA A 405 -7.73 33.06 -16.97
C ALA A 405 -6.69 34.11 -16.55
N GLY A 406 -5.52 33.68 -16.05
CA GLY A 406 -4.48 34.57 -15.54
C GLY A 406 -4.84 35.26 -14.22
N GLN A 407 -5.75 34.67 -13.43
CA GLN A 407 -6.06 35.20 -12.11
C GLN A 407 -4.86 35.06 -11.17
N THR A 408 -4.72 36.02 -10.26
CA THR A 408 -3.77 35.92 -9.15
C THR A 408 -4.48 35.34 -7.94
N CYS A 409 -4.05 34.17 -7.48
CA CYS A 409 -4.64 33.53 -6.30
C CYS A 409 -4.24 34.27 -5.01
N PRO A 410 -5.07 34.20 -3.95
CA PRO A 410 -4.70 34.66 -2.61
C PRO A 410 -3.36 34.05 -2.14
N ALA A 411 -2.57 34.81 -1.38
CA ALA A 411 -1.29 34.32 -0.87
C ALA A 411 -1.45 33.16 0.13
N ASN A 412 -2.58 33.09 0.81
CA ASN A 412 -2.99 32.01 1.71
C ASN A 412 -4.03 31.07 1.06
N GLN A 413 -4.02 30.97 -0.28
CA GLN A 413 -4.84 29.99 -1.00
C GLN A 413 -4.44 28.57 -0.58
N ILE A 414 -5.42 27.69 -0.45
CA ILE A 414 -5.25 26.25 -0.22
C ILE A 414 -5.82 25.48 -1.40
N GLY A 415 -5.25 24.33 -1.70
CA GLY A 415 -5.80 23.38 -2.65
C GLY A 415 -4.79 22.96 -3.72
N GLU A 416 -4.95 21.76 -4.24
CA GLU A 416 -4.15 21.25 -5.35
C GLU A 416 -4.38 22.02 -6.65
N VAL A 417 -3.38 22.00 -7.52
CA VAL A 417 -3.39 22.57 -8.87
C VAL A 417 -3.94 21.52 -9.84
N GLU A 418 -5.25 21.50 -9.97
CA GLU A 418 -5.98 20.69 -10.95
C GLU A 418 -5.59 21.09 -12.38
N GLN A 419 -4.94 20.18 -13.12
CA GLN A 419 -4.38 20.44 -14.45
C GLN A 419 -4.80 19.38 -15.48
N ASN A 420 -5.46 19.83 -16.55
CA ASN A 420 -5.77 19.02 -17.72
C ASN A 420 -4.47 18.67 -18.46
N ILE A 421 -4.05 17.40 -18.42
CA ILE A 421 -2.79 16.93 -19.02
C ILE A 421 -2.77 17.14 -20.55
N LYS A 422 -3.93 17.13 -21.22
CA LYS A 422 -4.02 17.37 -22.67
C LYS A 422 -3.69 18.81 -23.04
N ALA A 423 -3.86 19.75 -22.11
CA ALA A 423 -3.53 21.16 -22.33
C ALA A 423 -2.02 21.43 -22.19
N LEU A 424 -1.25 20.50 -21.63
CA LEU A 424 0.20 20.61 -21.47
C LEU A 424 0.98 20.37 -22.77
N VAL A 425 0.38 19.68 -23.74
CA VAL A 425 1.02 19.25 -24.99
C VAL A 425 0.22 19.78 -26.18
N PRO A 426 0.85 20.22 -27.29
CA PRO A 426 0.13 20.63 -28.49
C PRO A 426 -0.82 19.53 -28.99
N ALA A 427 -2.05 19.91 -29.38
CA ALA A 427 -3.06 18.93 -29.80
C ALA A 427 -2.65 18.04 -30.98
N ALA A 428 -1.74 18.51 -31.85
CA ALA A 428 -1.20 17.73 -32.98
C ALA A 428 -0.16 16.66 -32.55
N ASP A 429 0.28 16.72 -31.30
CA ASP A 429 1.31 15.86 -30.72
C ASP A 429 0.72 14.83 -29.74
N LEU A 430 -0.57 14.95 -29.42
CA LEU A 430 -1.30 13.97 -28.62
C LEU A 430 -1.52 12.66 -29.39
N PRO A 431 -1.46 11.49 -28.71
CA PRO A 431 -1.91 10.24 -29.28
C PRO A 431 -3.38 10.32 -29.72
N ALA A 432 -3.77 9.47 -30.69
CA ALA A 432 -5.16 9.42 -31.16
C ALA A 432 -6.17 9.12 -30.05
N ALA A 433 -5.77 8.28 -29.09
CA ALA A 433 -6.51 8.02 -27.86
C ALA A 433 -5.54 7.56 -26.76
N PHE A 434 -5.76 8.07 -25.54
CA PHE A 434 -5.12 7.61 -24.32
C PHE A 434 -6.06 7.93 -23.15
N ASP A 435 -5.84 7.26 -22.03
CA ASP A 435 -6.46 7.58 -20.75
C ASP A 435 -5.40 7.51 -19.64
N ILE A 436 -5.71 8.03 -18.46
CA ILE A 436 -4.78 8.04 -17.33
C ILE A 436 -5.50 7.67 -16.02
N HIS A 437 -4.76 7.13 -15.05
CA HIS A 437 -5.17 7.22 -13.65
C HIS A 437 -5.00 8.67 -13.19
N PHE A 438 -6.08 9.34 -12.78
CA PHE A 438 -6.01 10.75 -12.37
C PHE A 438 -5.26 10.83 -11.05
N ASP A 439 -4.19 11.62 -11.03
CA ASP A 439 -3.22 11.60 -9.94
C ASP A 439 -2.22 12.75 -10.03
N SER A 440 -1.44 12.96 -8.98
CA SER A 440 -0.18 13.73 -9.04
C SER A 440 0.91 12.95 -9.80
N ALA A 441 0.88 11.61 -9.68
CA ALA A 441 1.76 10.68 -10.38
C ALA A 441 1.01 9.83 -11.43
N PRO A 442 0.35 10.42 -12.46
CA PRO A 442 -0.59 9.67 -13.28
C PRO A 442 0.10 8.58 -14.10
N THR A 443 -0.50 7.39 -14.08
CA THR A 443 -0.17 6.32 -15.00
C THR A 443 -0.91 6.50 -16.32
N VAL A 444 -0.18 6.44 -17.43
CA VAL A 444 -0.70 6.76 -18.77
C VAL A 444 -0.85 5.49 -19.60
N TYR A 445 -2.03 5.31 -20.19
CA TYR A 445 -2.37 4.15 -21.02
C TYR A 445 -2.72 4.61 -22.45
N VAL A 446 -1.78 4.45 -23.38
CA VAL A 446 -2.01 4.80 -24.79
C VAL A 446 -2.72 3.65 -25.51
N ALA A 447 -3.84 3.97 -26.17
CA ALA A 447 -4.67 2.98 -26.84
C ALA A 447 -3.88 2.17 -27.88
N GLY A 448 -4.12 0.86 -27.92
CA GLY A 448 -3.39 -0.10 -28.73
C GLY A 448 -2.18 -0.70 -28.04
N ASN A 449 -1.85 -0.26 -26.81
CA ASN A 449 -0.66 -0.67 -26.06
C ASN A 449 0.61 -0.67 -26.94
N PRO A 450 0.97 0.50 -27.51
CA PRO A 450 2.11 0.59 -28.43
C PRO A 450 3.40 0.17 -27.71
N ALA A 451 4.33 -0.42 -28.46
CA ALA A 451 5.66 -0.69 -27.92
C ALA A 451 6.31 0.61 -27.43
N ARG A 452 7.11 0.56 -26.36
CA ARG A 452 7.81 1.73 -25.81
C ARG A 452 8.66 2.51 -26.83
N THR A 453 9.08 1.87 -27.91
CA THR A 453 9.83 2.50 -29.02
C THR A 453 8.95 3.09 -30.13
N ASP A 454 7.62 3.10 -29.98
CA ASP A 454 6.70 3.68 -30.95
C ASP A 454 6.93 5.19 -31.08
N ALA A 455 7.07 5.68 -32.31
CA ALA A 455 7.45 7.08 -32.55
C ALA A 455 6.41 8.10 -32.04
N SER A 456 5.11 7.73 -32.01
CA SER A 456 4.05 8.62 -31.52
C SER A 456 4.04 8.65 -30.00
N LEU A 457 4.22 7.49 -29.34
CA LEU A 457 4.39 7.40 -27.89
C LEU A 457 5.63 8.21 -27.43
N ARG A 458 6.79 7.98 -28.07
CA ARG A 458 8.03 8.70 -27.78
C ARG A 458 7.90 10.21 -27.95
N LYS A 459 7.12 10.66 -28.94
CA LYS A 459 6.82 12.08 -29.14
C LYS A 459 5.97 12.65 -28.01
N PHE A 460 4.97 11.90 -27.54
CA PHE A 460 4.11 12.30 -26.44
C PHE A 460 4.88 12.41 -25.12
N GLU A 461 5.71 11.42 -24.80
CA GLU A 461 6.60 11.40 -23.63
C GLU A 461 7.51 12.64 -23.60
N ARG A 462 8.23 12.94 -24.69
CA ARG A 462 9.06 14.16 -24.78
C ARG A 462 8.24 15.44 -24.63
N GLY A 463 7.03 15.47 -25.16
CA GLY A 463 6.10 16.60 -25.04
C GLY A 463 5.75 16.89 -23.58
N LEU A 464 5.41 15.85 -22.82
CA LEU A 464 5.12 15.96 -21.39
C LEU A 464 6.37 16.27 -20.55
N ALA A 465 7.53 15.70 -20.91
CA ALA A 465 8.80 16.00 -20.24
C ALA A 465 9.20 17.48 -20.38
N ALA A 466 8.85 18.10 -21.50
CA ALA A 466 9.09 19.52 -21.75
C ALA A 466 7.95 20.45 -21.26
N ALA A 467 6.86 19.89 -20.74
CA ALA A 467 5.67 20.64 -20.37
C ALA A 467 5.94 21.61 -19.22
N ARG A 468 5.33 22.79 -19.32
CA ARG A 468 5.40 23.83 -18.29
C ARG A 468 4.01 24.40 -18.05
N ALA A 469 3.67 24.62 -16.79
CA ALA A 469 2.42 25.28 -16.38
C ALA A 469 2.69 26.24 -15.23
N VAL A 470 1.74 27.12 -14.96
CA VAL A 470 1.82 28.03 -13.80
C VAL A 470 1.40 27.25 -12.57
N ASP A 471 2.26 27.27 -11.57
CA ASP A 471 2.00 26.82 -10.22
C ASP A 471 2.02 28.06 -9.31
N PRO A 472 0.88 28.50 -8.77
CA PRO A 472 0.82 29.74 -8.00
C PRO A 472 1.57 29.66 -6.66
N TYR A 473 1.90 28.47 -6.17
CA TYR A 473 2.63 28.27 -4.92
C TYR A 473 4.15 28.36 -5.12
N VAL A 474 4.62 28.03 -6.32
CA VAL A 474 6.04 28.09 -6.69
C VAL A 474 6.40 29.39 -7.41
N SER A 475 5.65 29.78 -8.45
CA SER A 475 6.02 30.88 -9.35
C SER A 475 4.85 31.40 -10.18
N SER A 476 4.73 32.73 -10.31
CA SER A 476 3.78 33.36 -11.24
C SER A 476 4.10 33.15 -12.73
N SER A 477 5.27 32.60 -13.05
CA SER A 477 5.69 32.20 -14.39
C SER A 477 5.73 30.68 -14.52
N ALA A 478 5.44 30.16 -15.72
CA ALA A 478 5.36 28.73 -15.94
C ALA A 478 6.68 27.99 -15.62
N THR A 479 6.59 26.99 -14.74
CA THR A 479 7.67 26.08 -14.31
C THR A 479 7.46 24.70 -14.93
N PRO A 480 8.50 23.85 -14.98
CA PRO A 480 8.31 22.45 -15.35
C PRO A 480 7.23 21.80 -14.48
N VAL A 481 6.35 21.01 -15.11
CA VAL A 481 5.34 20.22 -14.38
C VAL A 481 5.93 18.89 -13.94
N MET A 482 6.79 18.28 -14.77
CA MET A 482 7.42 16.99 -14.48
C MET A 482 8.53 17.15 -13.44
N LEU A 483 8.54 16.28 -12.43
CA LEU A 483 9.74 15.94 -11.67
C LEU A 483 10.44 14.72 -12.28
N TRP A 484 9.69 13.65 -12.54
CA TRP A 484 10.23 12.42 -13.12
C TRP A 484 9.27 11.72 -14.07
N MET A 485 9.77 10.73 -14.81
CA MET A 485 8.96 9.85 -15.67
C MET A 485 9.61 8.48 -15.83
N ALA A 486 8.81 7.43 -15.93
CA ALA A 486 9.28 6.06 -16.09
C ALA A 486 8.43 5.29 -17.12
N ASP A 487 9.07 4.76 -18.16
CA ASP A 487 8.44 3.81 -19.10
C ASP A 487 8.44 2.38 -18.50
N PRO A 488 7.99 1.32 -19.21
CA PRO A 488 7.95 -0.03 -18.65
C PRO A 488 9.30 -0.58 -18.17
N VAL A 489 10.43 -0.07 -18.67
CA VAL A 489 11.76 -0.46 -18.18
C VAL A 489 12.07 0.22 -16.84
N GLY A 490 11.81 1.52 -16.73
CA GLY A 490 11.93 2.25 -15.46
C GLY A 490 10.96 1.73 -14.40
N GLN A 491 9.69 1.52 -14.77
CA GLN A 491 8.66 0.96 -13.89
C GLN A 491 9.05 -0.40 -13.31
N GLN A 492 9.68 -1.26 -14.10
CA GLN A 492 10.17 -2.56 -13.62
C GLN A 492 11.25 -2.42 -12.55
N ALA A 493 12.12 -1.41 -12.64
CA ALA A 493 13.11 -1.11 -11.61
C ALA A 493 12.47 -0.66 -10.29
N LEU A 494 11.29 -0.03 -10.38
CA LEU A 494 10.58 0.65 -9.29
C LEU A 494 9.48 -0.20 -8.63
N HIS A 495 9.38 -1.50 -8.94
CA HIS A 495 8.30 -2.38 -8.46
C HIS A 495 6.90 -2.01 -9.00
N MET A 496 6.81 -1.37 -10.17
CA MET A 496 5.54 -0.88 -10.73
C MET A 496 4.95 -1.81 -11.83
N THR A 497 5.53 -3.00 -12.00
CA THR A 497 5.10 -3.99 -13.01
C THR A 497 4.84 -5.35 -12.34
N ASN A 498 3.56 -5.73 -12.21
CA ASN A 498 3.17 -6.99 -11.58
C ASN A 498 3.14 -8.17 -12.58
N ALA A 499 2.65 -9.32 -12.12
CA ALA A 499 2.55 -10.55 -12.90
C ALA A 499 1.53 -10.49 -14.08
N ASP A 500 0.79 -9.39 -14.23
CA ASP A 500 -0.10 -9.15 -15.36
C ASP A 500 0.44 -8.04 -16.30
N PRO A 501 0.99 -8.40 -17.47
CA PRO A 501 1.51 -7.42 -18.41
C PRO A 501 0.43 -6.50 -19.00
N GLN A 502 -0.86 -6.83 -18.88
CA GLN A 502 -1.94 -5.94 -19.34
C GLN A 502 -2.15 -4.75 -18.41
N ARG A 503 -1.66 -4.82 -17.16
CA ARG A 503 -1.81 -3.76 -16.16
C ARG A 503 -0.65 -2.77 -16.15
N THR A 504 0.43 -3.08 -16.88
CA THR A 504 1.59 -2.19 -17.02
C THR A 504 1.23 -0.97 -17.85
N PRO A 505 1.31 0.26 -17.31
CA PRO A 505 1.09 1.50 -18.06
C PRO A 505 2.05 1.66 -19.24
N SER A 506 1.69 2.50 -20.21
CA SER A 506 2.63 2.91 -21.27
C SER A 506 3.81 3.70 -20.70
N PHE A 507 3.56 4.56 -19.71
CA PHE A 507 4.56 5.21 -18.86
C PHE A 507 3.85 5.76 -17.60
N THR A 508 4.61 6.09 -16.55
CA THR A 508 4.15 6.85 -15.39
C THR A 508 4.84 8.20 -15.39
N TYR A 509 4.07 9.26 -15.16
CA TYR A 509 4.55 10.62 -15.02
C TYR A 509 4.47 11.02 -13.55
N PHE A 510 5.53 11.59 -12.98
CA PHE A 510 5.57 12.09 -11.61
C PHE A 510 5.66 13.63 -11.69
N ALA A 511 4.58 14.31 -11.29
CA ALA A 511 4.51 15.77 -11.39
C ALA A 511 5.21 16.44 -10.19
N ASN A 512 5.25 17.78 -10.17
CA ASN A 512 5.35 18.50 -8.91
C ASN A 512 4.09 18.13 -8.09
N PRO A 513 4.22 17.68 -6.83
CA PRO A 513 3.10 17.22 -6.02
C PRO A 513 2.06 18.30 -5.69
N ASP A 514 2.31 19.58 -6.02
CA ASP A 514 1.24 20.59 -6.04
C ASP A 514 0.14 20.31 -7.09
N TYR A 515 0.41 19.48 -8.11
CA TYR A 515 -0.51 19.21 -9.21
C TYR A 515 -1.34 17.94 -9.02
N PHE A 516 -2.59 17.99 -9.47
CA PHE A 516 -3.41 16.81 -9.75
C PHE A 516 -3.78 16.79 -11.24
N LEU A 517 -3.42 15.72 -11.94
CA LEU A 517 -3.50 15.65 -13.40
C LEU A 517 -4.72 14.85 -13.87
N THR A 518 -5.51 15.45 -14.77
CA THR A 518 -6.73 14.85 -15.33
C THR A 518 -6.71 14.85 -16.86
N THR A 519 -7.68 14.19 -17.52
CA THR A 519 -7.77 14.13 -19.00
C THR A 519 -8.75 15.13 -19.62
N GLY A 520 -9.35 16.02 -18.84
CA GLY A 520 -10.37 16.97 -19.31
C GLY A 520 -10.32 18.29 -18.56
N ASP A 521 -11.09 19.28 -19.03
CA ASP A 521 -11.17 20.57 -18.33
C ASP A 521 -11.79 20.38 -16.94
N ASN A 522 -11.11 20.97 -15.95
CA ASN A 522 -11.35 20.77 -14.54
C ASN A 522 -12.49 21.62 -14.02
N ARG A 523 -13.10 21.07 -12.97
CA ARG A 523 -14.26 21.63 -12.27
C ARG A 523 -13.88 22.02 -10.84
N CYS A 524 -12.87 22.87 -10.67
CA CYS A 524 -12.65 23.50 -9.38
C CYS A 524 -13.79 24.49 -9.14
N ILE A 525 -14.79 24.17 -8.30
CA ILE A 525 -16.09 24.85 -8.28
C ILE A 525 -16.31 25.65 -6.98
N GLU A 526 -16.78 26.89 -7.09
CA GLU A 526 -17.74 27.49 -6.15
C GLU A 526 -19.17 27.15 -6.62
N ARG A 527 -20.06 26.65 -5.74
CA ARG A 527 -21.45 26.36 -6.14
C ARG A 527 -22.26 27.66 -6.33
N PRO A 528 -23.04 27.81 -7.43
CA PRO A 528 -23.24 26.88 -8.55
C PRO A 528 -22.17 26.99 -9.64
N ALA A 529 -21.79 25.85 -10.22
CA ALA A 529 -20.75 25.74 -11.25
C ALA A 529 -21.07 26.52 -12.53
N THR A 530 -20.11 27.33 -13.00
CA THR A 530 -20.29 28.12 -14.24
C THR A 530 -19.18 27.96 -15.27
N LEU A 531 -18.06 27.29 -14.97
CA LEU A 531 -16.93 27.22 -15.90
C LEU A 531 -16.09 25.93 -15.70
N ASN A 532 -15.69 25.29 -16.80
CA ASN A 532 -14.62 24.28 -16.82
C ASN A 532 -13.37 24.95 -17.41
N VAL A 533 -12.21 24.72 -16.82
CA VAL A 533 -10.94 25.31 -17.28
C VAL A 533 -9.80 24.31 -17.26
N ALA A 534 -8.77 24.54 -18.07
CA ALA A 534 -7.63 23.62 -18.14
C ALA A 534 -6.81 23.57 -16.84
N THR A 535 -6.75 24.68 -16.10
CA THR A 535 -5.96 24.79 -14.85
C THR A 535 -6.69 25.69 -13.85
N CYS A 536 -6.91 25.19 -12.64
CA CYS A 536 -7.46 25.94 -11.51
C CYS A 536 -6.95 25.37 -10.17
N ILE A 537 -7.21 26.10 -9.07
CA ILE A 537 -7.03 25.57 -7.72
C ILE A 537 -8.34 24.97 -7.23
N ASP A 538 -8.29 23.73 -6.75
CA ASP A 538 -9.39 23.09 -6.06
C ASP A 538 -9.12 23.02 -4.55
N TYR A 539 -9.80 23.85 -3.77
CA TYR A 539 -9.65 23.88 -2.31
C TYR A 539 -10.30 22.67 -1.62
N HIS A 540 -11.00 21.80 -2.35
CA HIS A 540 -11.60 20.60 -1.77
C HIS A 540 -10.55 19.56 -1.41
N PHE A 541 -9.40 19.57 -2.09
CA PHE A 541 -8.29 18.64 -1.89
C PHE A 541 -7.00 19.44 -1.80
N ALA A 542 -6.20 19.22 -0.76
CA ALA A 542 -4.96 19.98 -0.54
C ALA A 542 -3.79 19.11 -0.07
N TYR A 543 -3.99 17.80 -0.04
CA TYR A 543 -3.00 16.82 0.38
C TYR A 543 -2.90 15.84 -0.77
N SER A 544 -1.84 16.02 -1.56
CA SER A 544 -1.60 15.26 -2.77
C SER A 544 -0.55 14.19 -2.49
N HIS A 545 -0.77 13.00 -3.00
CA HIS A 545 0.06 11.81 -2.77
C HIS A 545 0.33 11.08 -4.08
N GLY A 546 1.24 10.13 -4.05
CA GLY A 546 1.62 9.28 -5.19
C GLY A 546 3.03 9.53 -5.72
N ASP A 547 3.53 10.74 -5.60
CA ASP A 547 4.84 11.12 -6.13
C ASP A 547 6.04 10.51 -5.37
N ALA A 548 7.20 10.53 -6.02
CA ALA A 548 8.47 10.01 -5.49
C ALA A 548 9.22 11.01 -4.59
N THR A 549 8.55 12.05 -4.08
CA THR A 549 9.14 13.05 -3.18
C THR A 549 9.21 12.54 -1.75
N GLU A 550 10.11 13.11 -0.94
CA GLU A 550 10.36 12.60 0.40
C GLU A 550 9.23 12.92 1.38
N ASP A 551 8.57 14.06 1.23
CA ASP A 551 7.41 14.47 2.02
C ASP A 551 6.18 13.59 1.80
N ILE A 552 6.09 12.88 0.67
CA ILE A 552 5.07 11.85 0.43
C ILE A 552 5.60 10.46 0.87
N GLY A 553 6.83 10.14 0.47
CA GLY A 553 7.40 8.82 0.64
C GLY A 553 7.80 8.47 2.07
N ARG A 554 8.13 9.46 2.91
CA ARG A 554 8.60 9.25 4.28
C ARG A 554 7.46 9.30 5.28
N THR A 555 7.30 8.20 5.98
CA THR A 555 6.30 8.01 7.03
C THR A 555 6.98 7.86 8.39
N TRP A 556 6.32 7.16 9.32
CA TRP A 556 6.82 6.87 10.66
C TRP A 556 6.28 5.52 11.13
N LEU A 557 7.02 4.87 12.03
CA LEU A 557 6.66 3.53 12.52
C LEU A 557 6.86 3.42 14.02
N GLY A 558 5.79 3.14 14.75
CA GLY A 558 5.79 2.88 16.17
C GLY A 558 5.66 1.41 16.52
N PHE A 559 6.59 0.86 17.30
CA PHE A 559 6.50 -0.47 17.92
C PHE A 559 6.54 -0.34 19.44
N VAL A 560 5.56 -0.94 20.14
CA VAL A 560 5.52 -1.01 21.61
C VAL A 560 5.07 -2.40 22.05
N GLY A 561 5.83 -3.08 22.91
CA GLY A 561 5.39 -4.35 23.48
C GLY A 561 6.52 -5.27 23.91
N PRO A 562 6.19 -6.49 24.36
CA PRO A 562 7.19 -7.50 24.72
C PRO A 562 8.12 -7.81 23.55
N GLY A 563 9.43 -7.86 23.82
CA GLY A 563 10.45 -8.12 22.80
C GLY A 563 10.90 -6.89 22.00
N VAL A 564 10.25 -5.74 22.14
CA VAL A 564 10.67 -4.47 21.52
C VAL A 564 11.62 -3.71 22.43
N LYS A 565 12.61 -3.00 21.87
CA LYS A 565 13.47 -2.05 22.59
C LYS A 565 12.74 -0.74 22.84
N ASN A 566 12.99 -0.14 24.01
CA ASN A 566 12.55 1.22 24.29
C ASN A 566 13.67 2.19 23.89
N LEU A 567 13.66 2.61 22.62
CA LEU A 567 14.63 3.56 22.07
C LEU A 567 14.09 5.00 22.06
N GLY A 568 12.81 5.19 22.39
CA GLY A 568 12.13 6.45 22.17
C GLY A 568 12.02 6.77 20.67
N ARG A 569 12.10 8.06 20.32
CA ARG A 569 12.16 8.49 18.91
C ARG A 569 13.57 8.28 18.35
N SER A 570 13.69 7.65 17.18
CA SER A 570 14.97 7.37 16.52
C SER A 570 14.83 7.40 15.00
N GLY A 571 15.82 7.93 14.30
CA GLY A 571 15.92 7.86 12.83
C GLY A 571 17.11 7.04 12.33
N GLN A 572 17.74 6.25 13.22
CA GLN A 572 19.01 5.57 12.91
C GLN A 572 18.86 4.42 11.91
N THR A 573 17.70 3.77 11.89
CA THR A 573 17.42 2.64 11.01
C THR A 573 16.48 3.13 9.91
N TRP A 574 16.94 3.09 8.66
CA TRP A 574 16.06 3.26 7.50
C TRP A 574 15.24 1.98 7.32
N SER A 575 13.93 2.11 7.14
CA SER A 575 12.99 1.01 6.91
C SER A 575 11.85 1.43 5.98
N ASP A 576 11.13 0.44 5.46
CA ASP A 576 9.93 0.64 4.67
C ASP A 576 8.80 -0.31 5.11
N HIS A 577 7.57 -0.01 4.66
CA HIS A 577 6.37 -0.78 5.02
C HIS A 577 6.51 -2.30 4.84
N ALA A 578 7.31 -2.76 3.88
CA ALA A 578 7.55 -4.19 3.69
C ALA A 578 8.17 -4.84 4.94
N ASP A 579 8.98 -4.11 5.72
CA ASP A 579 9.68 -4.60 6.92
C ASP A 579 8.75 -4.82 8.14
N ILE A 580 7.54 -4.23 8.13
CA ILE A 580 6.60 -4.28 9.27
C ILE A 580 6.15 -5.71 9.53
N ARG A 581 5.61 -6.40 8.52
CA ARG A 581 5.10 -7.77 8.65
C ARG A 581 6.14 -8.77 9.17
N PRO A 582 7.33 -8.94 8.55
CA PRO A 582 8.30 -9.89 9.05
C PRO A 582 8.77 -9.55 10.47
N THR A 583 8.83 -8.26 10.84
CA THR A 583 9.16 -7.85 12.20
C THR A 583 8.09 -8.28 13.21
N ILE A 584 6.81 -8.09 12.87
CA ILE A 584 5.68 -8.60 13.68
C ILE A 584 5.77 -10.12 13.81
N LEU A 585 5.89 -10.86 12.71
CA LEU A 585 5.88 -12.32 12.75
C LEU A 585 7.09 -12.89 13.51
N ALA A 586 8.27 -12.26 13.42
CA ALA A 586 9.44 -12.64 14.20
C ALA A 586 9.20 -12.48 15.72
N LEU A 587 8.57 -11.38 16.14
CA LEU A 587 8.16 -11.17 17.53
C LEU A 587 7.14 -12.21 18.01
N LEU A 588 6.28 -12.68 17.13
CA LEU A 588 5.24 -13.66 17.46
C LEU A 588 5.72 -15.11 17.33
N GLY A 589 6.94 -15.34 16.84
CA GLY A 589 7.41 -16.70 16.53
C GLY A 589 6.60 -17.38 15.43
N LEU A 590 5.98 -16.59 14.55
CA LEU A 590 5.23 -17.03 13.38
C LEU A 590 6.05 -16.77 12.11
N LYS A 591 5.54 -17.24 10.98
CA LYS A 591 6.09 -16.95 9.65
C LYS A 591 5.03 -17.09 8.58
N ASP A 592 5.28 -16.45 7.45
CA ASP A 592 4.50 -16.66 6.24
C ASP A 592 4.79 -17.99 5.55
N SER A 593 3.86 -18.35 4.66
CA SER A 593 3.98 -19.45 3.72
C SER A 593 4.81 -19.08 2.47
N TYR A 594 5.18 -17.81 2.34
CA TYR A 594 5.99 -17.22 1.29
C TYR A 594 7.20 -16.46 1.87
N GLU A 595 8.12 -16.07 1.00
CA GLU A 595 9.25 -15.22 1.36
C GLU A 595 8.84 -13.73 1.24
N PRO A 596 8.93 -12.93 2.31
CA PRO A 596 8.63 -11.50 2.26
C PRO A 596 9.78 -10.71 1.63
N ASP A 597 9.45 -9.58 1.00
CA ASP A 597 10.43 -8.58 0.54
C ASP A 597 10.96 -7.71 1.68
N GLY A 598 10.21 -7.60 2.77
CA GLY A 598 10.68 -7.03 4.01
C GLY A 598 11.74 -7.86 4.71
N ALA A 599 12.54 -7.20 5.55
CA ALA A 599 13.50 -7.81 6.45
C ALA A 599 13.21 -7.39 7.91
N VAL A 600 13.42 -8.31 8.85
CA VAL A 600 13.20 -8.05 10.28
C VAL A 600 14.05 -6.87 10.76
N LEU A 601 13.41 -5.89 11.41
CA LEU A 601 14.04 -4.75 12.06
C LEU A 601 14.72 -5.16 13.38
N ALA A 602 15.77 -5.99 13.30
CA ALA A 602 16.46 -6.54 14.46
C ALA A 602 17.00 -5.46 15.43
N ASP A 603 17.27 -4.26 14.93
CA ASP A 603 17.69 -3.11 15.73
C ASP A 603 16.59 -2.63 16.68
N PHE A 604 15.32 -2.84 16.35
CA PHE A 604 14.18 -2.50 17.20
C PHE A 604 13.87 -3.59 18.24
N LEU A 605 14.46 -4.79 18.09
CA LEU A 605 14.10 -5.95 18.88
C LEU A 605 15.14 -6.25 19.97
N GLN A 606 14.66 -6.70 21.12
CA GLN A 606 15.50 -7.23 22.19
C GLN A 606 16.25 -8.45 21.68
N THR A 607 17.50 -8.62 22.13
CA THR A 607 18.32 -9.78 21.75
C THR A 607 17.64 -11.12 22.04
N SER A 608 16.83 -11.21 23.09
CA SER A 608 16.06 -12.42 23.44
C SER A 608 14.90 -12.72 22.50
N ALA A 609 14.42 -11.72 21.74
CA ALA A 609 13.24 -11.82 20.88
C ALA A 609 13.58 -12.17 19.42
N VAL A 610 14.87 -12.15 19.05
CA VAL A 610 15.35 -12.52 17.73
C VAL A 610 15.88 -13.96 17.69
N SER A 611 15.90 -14.55 16.49
CA SER A 611 16.39 -15.91 16.26
C SER A 611 17.85 -16.11 16.71
N ARG A 612 18.29 -17.37 16.83
CA ARG A 612 19.70 -17.66 17.11
C ARG A 612 20.63 -17.14 16.02
N ASP A 613 20.26 -17.29 14.77
CA ASP A 613 21.13 -16.94 13.63
C ASP A 613 21.25 -15.42 13.48
N LEU A 614 20.16 -14.68 13.66
CA LEU A 614 20.19 -13.21 13.75
C LEU A 614 21.11 -12.70 14.87
N ARG A 615 21.18 -13.40 16.00
CA ARG A 615 22.12 -13.05 17.09
C ARG A 615 23.57 -13.36 16.75
N GLN A 616 23.81 -14.54 16.17
CA GLN A 616 25.15 -15.03 15.91
C GLN A 616 25.88 -14.20 14.84
N HIS A 617 25.13 -13.70 13.85
CA HIS A 617 25.64 -12.97 12.69
C HIS A 617 25.13 -11.51 12.64
N HIS A 618 24.77 -10.95 13.79
CA HIS A 618 24.03 -9.68 13.89
C HIS A 618 24.64 -8.54 13.07
N GLU A 619 25.94 -8.26 13.24
CA GLU A 619 26.61 -7.14 12.55
C GLU A 619 26.55 -7.28 11.02
N SER A 620 26.88 -8.46 10.50
CA SER A 620 26.87 -8.73 9.06
C SER A 620 25.45 -8.71 8.48
N LEU A 621 24.45 -9.21 9.22
CA LEU A 621 23.06 -9.22 8.76
C LEU A 621 22.41 -7.83 8.80
N VAL A 622 22.68 -7.01 9.82
CA VAL A 622 22.23 -5.61 9.86
C VAL A 622 22.85 -4.82 8.71
N ARG A 623 24.15 -5.02 8.44
CA ARG A 623 24.80 -4.38 7.29
C ARG A 623 24.25 -4.87 5.95
N LEU A 624 24.00 -6.18 5.82
CA LEU A 624 23.36 -6.74 4.63
C LEU A 624 21.99 -6.11 4.41
N ARG A 625 21.14 -6.04 5.45
CA ARG A 625 19.84 -5.39 5.39
C ARG A 625 19.95 -3.94 4.91
N GLY A 626 20.90 -3.18 5.43
CA GLY A 626 21.12 -1.79 5.02
C GLY A 626 21.38 -1.65 3.51
N VAL A 627 22.26 -2.50 2.95
CA VAL A 627 22.53 -2.51 1.50
C VAL A 627 21.36 -3.06 0.70
N TYR A 628 20.71 -4.12 1.20
CA TYR A 628 19.51 -4.70 0.59
C TYR A 628 18.41 -3.65 0.40
N LYS A 629 18.10 -2.88 1.44
CA LYS A 629 17.10 -1.80 1.36
C LYS A 629 17.50 -0.71 0.36
N GLN A 630 18.80 -0.39 0.25
CA GLN A 630 19.25 0.59 -0.73
C GLN A 630 19.05 0.14 -2.19
N ILE A 631 19.08 -1.17 -2.48
CA ILE A 631 18.91 -1.72 -3.83
C ILE A 631 17.47 -2.16 -4.14
N ALA A 632 16.70 -2.52 -3.13
CA ALA A 632 15.38 -3.15 -3.27
C ALA A 632 14.23 -2.18 -3.02
N ALA A 633 14.37 -1.23 -2.08
CA ALA A 633 13.22 -0.42 -1.70
C ALA A 633 12.84 0.63 -2.76
N PRO A 634 11.55 0.93 -2.96
CA PRO A 634 11.07 1.95 -3.91
C PRO A 634 11.62 3.36 -3.66
N PHE A 635 11.92 3.71 -2.40
CA PHE A 635 12.57 4.97 -2.01
C PHE A 635 14.07 4.80 -1.70
N GLY A 636 14.67 3.68 -2.10
CA GLY A 636 16.11 3.43 -1.96
C GLY A 636 16.93 4.14 -3.06
N PRO A 637 18.25 4.33 -2.86
CA PRO A 637 19.09 5.02 -3.84
C PRO A 637 19.11 4.37 -5.23
N PHE A 638 19.02 3.04 -5.35
CA PHE A 638 18.94 2.39 -6.66
C PHE A 638 17.68 2.81 -7.43
N ALA A 639 16.53 2.85 -6.75
CA ALA A 639 15.25 3.25 -7.34
C ALA A 639 15.28 4.73 -7.76
N HIS A 640 15.78 5.62 -6.89
CA HIS A 640 15.96 7.03 -7.23
C HIS A 640 16.87 7.23 -8.45
N ASP A 641 18.05 6.62 -8.47
CA ASP A 641 18.99 6.75 -9.61
C ASP A 641 18.40 6.16 -10.90
N SER A 642 17.64 5.07 -10.79
CA SER A 642 16.91 4.48 -11.92
C SER A 642 15.83 5.43 -12.46
N LEU A 643 15.10 6.10 -11.58
CA LEU A 643 14.06 7.07 -11.95
C LEU A 643 14.66 8.30 -12.61
N VAL A 644 15.79 8.82 -12.12
CA VAL A 644 16.55 9.90 -12.77
C VAL A 644 17.01 9.49 -14.17
N ALA A 645 17.63 8.31 -14.30
CA ALA A 645 18.10 7.81 -15.58
C ALA A 645 16.96 7.63 -16.60
N SER A 646 15.85 7.04 -16.18
CA SER A 646 14.66 6.86 -17.03
C SER A 646 14.08 8.23 -17.42
N SER A 647 14.00 9.18 -16.49
CA SER A 647 13.50 10.54 -16.77
C SER A 647 14.33 11.25 -17.85
N HIS A 648 15.65 11.21 -17.76
CA HIS A 648 16.54 11.79 -18.79
C HIS A 648 16.38 11.05 -20.13
N ALA A 649 16.32 9.72 -20.10
CA ALA A 649 16.12 8.91 -21.30
C ALA A 649 14.80 9.27 -22.00
N LEU A 650 13.70 9.32 -21.26
CA LEU A 650 12.38 9.60 -21.81
C LEU A 650 12.27 11.03 -22.35
N GLY A 651 12.91 12.01 -21.70
CA GLY A 651 12.99 13.40 -22.18
C GLY A 651 13.91 13.62 -23.39
N SER A 652 14.73 12.63 -23.75
CA SER A 652 15.73 12.74 -24.82
C SER A 652 15.21 12.38 -26.21
N GLY A 653 16.06 12.64 -27.22
CA GLY A 653 15.85 12.18 -28.60
C GLY A 653 15.02 13.11 -29.47
N SER A 654 14.64 12.62 -30.65
CA SER A 654 13.88 13.35 -31.66
C SER A 654 13.09 12.39 -32.54
N THR A 655 12.30 12.91 -33.49
CA THR A 655 11.57 12.07 -34.45
C THR A 655 12.47 11.21 -35.35
N GLY A 656 13.77 11.54 -35.47
CA GLY A 656 14.72 10.82 -36.32
C GLY A 656 15.84 10.09 -35.57
N ASP A 657 15.95 10.27 -34.25
CA ASP A 657 17.03 9.70 -33.44
C ASP A 657 16.60 9.53 -31.97
N ASP A 658 16.40 8.28 -31.55
CA ASP A 658 16.15 7.87 -30.16
C ASP A 658 17.30 6.97 -29.64
N GLY A 659 18.50 7.11 -30.22
CA GLY A 659 19.65 6.27 -29.85
C GLY A 659 20.09 6.42 -28.40
N HIS A 660 19.97 7.63 -27.84
CA HIS A 660 20.29 7.90 -26.44
C HIS A 660 19.28 7.23 -25.48
N TYR A 661 17.98 7.43 -25.70
CA TYR A 661 16.91 6.72 -24.99
C TYR A 661 17.13 5.19 -25.01
N ALA A 662 17.38 4.63 -26.20
CA ALA A 662 17.59 3.20 -26.34
C ALA A 662 18.81 2.70 -25.55
N ALA A 663 19.90 3.47 -25.51
CA ALA A 663 21.12 3.10 -24.80
C ALA A 663 20.95 3.16 -23.26
N VAL A 664 20.33 4.22 -22.75
CA VAL A 664 20.09 4.38 -21.30
C VAL A 664 19.12 3.31 -20.80
N GLU A 665 17.98 3.12 -21.46
CA GLU A 665 17.00 2.10 -21.04
C GLU A 665 17.54 0.68 -21.17
N SER A 666 18.41 0.40 -22.15
CA SER A 666 19.07 -0.91 -22.22
C SER A 666 20.03 -1.13 -21.06
N SER A 667 20.74 -0.08 -20.63
CA SER A 667 21.64 -0.13 -19.47
C SER A 667 20.85 -0.29 -18.18
N LEU A 668 19.74 0.44 -18.04
CA LEU A 668 18.83 0.34 -16.90
C LEU A 668 18.24 -1.07 -16.78
N ALA A 669 17.71 -1.64 -17.87
CA ALA A 669 17.20 -3.02 -17.87
C ALA A 669 18.26 -4.05 -17.44
N SER A 670 19.52 -3.85 -17.84
CA SER A 670 20.64 -4.70 -17.43
C SER A 670 20.98 -4.54 -15.94
N LEU A 671 20.90 -3.32 -15.41
CA LEU A 671 21.10 -3.07 -13.98
C LEU A 671 19.96 -3.66 -13.15
N THR A 672 18.71 -3.49 -13.57
CA THR A 672 17.54 -4.10 -12.90
C THR A 672 17.65 -5.62 -12.86
N SER A 673 18.07 -6.25 -13.96
CA SER A 673 18.26 -7.72 -13.98
C SER A 673 19.34 -8.19 -13.00
N GLN A 674 20.43 -7.42 -12.85
CA GLN A 674 21.49 -7.70 -11.87
C GLN A 674 21.01 -7.46 -10.44
N ARG A 675 20.24 -6.37 -10.23
CA ARG A 675 19.57 -6.05 -8.98
C ARG A 675 18.71 -7.20 -8.52
N ASP A 676 17.77 -7.66 -9.37
CA ASP A 676 16.79 -8.68 -9.00
C ASP A 676 17.45 -10.01 -8.61
N ALA A 677 18.53 -10.39 -9.32
CA ALA A 677 19.28 -11.60 -9.01
C ALA A 677 20.00 -11.50 -7.65
N LEU A 678 20.61 -10.36 -7.34
CA LEU A 678 21.28 -10.11 -6.07
C LEU A 678 20.29 -9.96 -4.92
N GLU A 679 19.24 -9.16 -5.13
CA GLU A 679 18.13 -8.90 -4.21
C GLU A 679 17.53 -10.22 -3.72
N ALA A 680 17.18 -11.13 -4.62
CA ALA A 680 16.65 -12.45 -4.24
C ALA A 680 17.59 -13.23 -3.32
N GLY A 681 18.91 -13.20 -3.59
CA GLY A 681 19.91 -13.85 -2.73
C GLY A 681 20.01 -13.21 -1.34
N MET A 682 19.97 -11.87 -1.27
CA MET A 682 19.99 -11.13 -0.01
C MET A 682 18.71 -11.37 0.81
N ARG A 683 17.54 -11.31 0.16
CA ARG A 683 16.23 -11.57 0.75
C ARG A 683 16.18 -12.96 1.37
N THR A 684 16.63 -13.99 0.66
CA THR A 684 16.72 -15.36 1.20
C THR A 684 17.66 -15.47 2.38
N ALA A 685 18.82 -14.80 2.35
CA ALA A 685 19.74 -14.81 3.48
C ALA A 685 19.11 -14.16 4.74
N LEU A 686 18.42 -13.03 4.57
CA LEU A 686 17.75 -12.30 5.66
C LEU A 686 16.54 -13.09 6.20
N THR A 687 15.69 -13.61 5.33
CA THR A 687 14.53 -14.43 5.69
C THR A 687 14.94 -15.71 6.42
N ASN A 688 15.94 -16.45 5.92
CA ASN A 688 16.42 -17.67 6.56
C ASN A 688 17.03 -17.38 7.93
N ALA A 689 17.75 -16.26 8.09
CA ALA A 689 18.27 -15.87 9.39
C ALA A 689 17.13 -15.58 10.38
N ALA A 690 16.03 -14.97 9.95
CA ALA A 690 14.89 -14.66 10.81
C ALA A 690 14.04 -15.89 11.16
N PHE A 691 13.68 -16.71 10.17
CA PHE A 691 12.63 -17.74 10.28
C PHE A 691 13.12 -19.19 10.11
N GLY A 692 14.44 -19.37 9.97
CA GLY A 692 15.08 -20.66 9.68
C GLY A 692 15.10 -20.98 8.19
N GLY A 693 16.02 -21.85 7.77
CA GLY A 693 16.24 -22.20 6.36
C GLY A 693 17.69 -22.58 6.00
N GLY A 694 18.60 -22.45 6.98
CA GLY A 694 20.03 -22.77 6.84
C GLY A 694 20.86 -21.49 6.89
N PRO A 695 21.99 -21.48 7.62
CA PRO A 695 22.78 -20.27 7.78
C PRO A 695 23.50 -19.91 6.48
N THR A 696 23.45 -18.63 6.12
CA THR A 696 24.31 -18.07 5.08
C THR A 696 25.69 -17.80 5.66
N THR A 697 26.76 -18.13 4.93
CA THR A 697 28.12 -17.97 5.47
C THR A 697 28.51 -16.49 5.55
N GLU A 698 29.35 -16.13 6.52
CA GLU A 698 29.93 -14.78 6.62
C GLU A 698 30.61 -14.31 5.34
N GLN A 699 31.19 -15.23 4.57
CA GLN A 699 31.83 -14.90 3.29
C GLN A 699 30.79 -14.55 2.23
N ASP A 700 29.67 -15.27 2.17
CA ASP A 700 28.58 -14.97 1.24
C ASP A 700 27.90 -13.63 1.59
N LEU A 701 27.66 -13.36 2.88
CA LEU A 701 27.10 -12.07 3.34
C LEU A 701 27.99 -10.89 2.89
N LYS A 702 29.31 -11.00 3.10
CA LYS A 702 30.27 -9.97 2.68
C LYS A 702 30.34 -9.80 1.17
N ARG A 703 30.23 -10.89 0.41
CA ARG A 703 30.18 -10.84 -1.06
C ARG A 703 28.95 -10.07 -1.52
N MET A 704 27.76 -10.44 -1.03
CA MET A 704 26.51 -9.78 -1.39
C MET A 704 26.56 -8.28 -1.06
N ILE A 705 27.05 -7.91 0.12
CA ILE A 705 27.23 -6.49 0.51
C ILE A 705 28.11 -5.74 -0.50
N ALA A 706 29.24 -6.33 -0.91
CA ALA A 706 30.15 -5.69 -1.87
C ALA A 706 29.51 -5.57 -3.28
N GLU A 707 28.81 -6.61 -3.73
CA GLU A 707 28.08 -6.60 -5.00
C GLU A 707 26.97 -5.53 -5.00
N GLY A 708 26.26 -5.37 -3.88
CA GLY A 708 25.22 -4.34 -3.75
C GLY A 708 25.80 -2.93 -3.78
N GLN A 709 26.94 -2.71 -3.12
CA GLN A 709 27.64 -1.42 -3.18
C GLN A 709 28.14 -1.09 -4.59
N GLN A 710 28.59 -2.10 -5.34
CA GLN A 710 28.97 -1.93 -6.74
C GLN A 710 27.77 -1.54 -7.60
N LEU A 711 26.66 -2.26 -7.46
CA LEU A 711 25.43 -2.00 -8.22
C LEU A 711 24.90 -0.58 -7.99
N LEU A 712 24.93 -0.10 -6.75
CA LEU A 712 24.58 1.29 -6.40
C LEU A 712 25.49 2.30 -7.10
N SER A 713 26.79 2.04 -7.17
CA SER A 713 27.72 2.90 -7.89
C SER A 713 27.46 2.90 -9.40
N GLU A 714 27.06 1.77 -9.98
CA GLU A 714 26.75 1.67 -11.42
C GLU A 714 25.44 2.40 -11.76
N ALA A 715 24.42 2.28 -10.92
CA ALA A 715 23.16 3.02 -11.06
C ALA A 715 23.40 4.54 -10.97
N SER A 716 24.19 4.98 -9.98
CA SER A 716 24.55 6.40 -9.82
C SER A 716 25.33 6.96 -11.03
N VAL A 717 26.24 6.16 -11.61
CA VAL A 717 26.95 6.53 -12.84
C VAL A 717 25.99 6.61 -14.03
N LEU A 718 25.04 5.69 -14.15
CA LEU A 718 24.02 5.75 -15.21
C LEU A 718 23.21 7.04 -15.08
N ALA A 719 22.66 7.33 -13.90
CA ALA A 719 21.88 8.54 -13.63
C ALA A 719 22.66 9.84 -13.93
N ALA A 720 23.96 9.87 -13.61
CA ALA A 720 24.80 11.04 -13.86
C ALA A 720 25.23 11.20 -15.33
N SER A 721 25.16 10.14 -16.14
CA SER A 721 25.61 10.14 -17.55
C SER A 721 24.49 9.98 -18.57
N SER A 722 23.28 9.66 -18.12
CA SER A 722 22.03 9.72 -18.88
C SER A 722 21.60 11.14 -19.19
#